data_AF-A0A1H7E7D6-F1
#
_entry.id   AF-A0A1H7E7D6-F1
#
_cell.length_a   1.000
_cell.length_b   1.000
_cell.length_c   1.000
_cell.angle_alpha   90.00
_cell.angle_beta   90.00
_cell.angle_gamma   90.00
#
_symmetry.space_group_name_H-M   'P 1'
#
loop_
_entity.id
_entity.type
_entity.pdbx_description
1 polymer ?
#
loop_
_entity_poly.entity_id
_entity_poly.type
_entity_poly.pdbx_seq_one_letter_code
_entity_poly.pdbx_strand_id
1 'polypeptide(L)'
;MPVLSSSDPLLRLTAPNFGDGVGSFASGADPVEIARTLFDQDGEMPSSAGLSALMVFWGQFLDHDLSLTRDASGELVAVPGLMGPFQRSVHDGGTGPGDPRHPLNEITPALDASMVYGSTTERTELLRSGEGGRLRSFETPETGGALLPIAADNDEMAGATDPLFLAGDIRANENVGLTALQTLLMREHNRWADRLAVENPGWNDDQLFDTARAIVEAEIQTITYRDWLPALLAGNEGLAPVAAVLGPSAGYDPGVDGQVSVEFSTAAFRVGHTMVSSAMPMMGESGAGDPAGPLMIQDAFFNSSWLRDGYLDDILRGQAGSAAQEIDGKVIDDLNFFLTLGDGVSGFSLAALNILRGRDHGLQSYVDTRAALLGDLDPAALAADDFAAISSDPEVQADLAEVYDSVHQVDLWVGGLVEDRVGDAPLGPLFAWIVADQFLRTRAADEGFGDLPDMLDPALAAEVSGTGLRDIILRNTEVEHLQADPFHWAARRMGDEGSDDIWGSAASDLMMGMDGQDKLVGLNGRDALFGGAGNDLLKGGMAADELLGGTGDDVLLGWRGNDVLAGEAGNDSLRGSFGSDRLDGGSGDDLLLGGDGFDQLDGGTGSDTLEGGLGNDLLLGGADGDTLRGGRGADTLEGGVGDDWLFGAYGPDLLSGGPGNDTLEGGMGRDTLEGGAGDDLLDGGLGPDVFRFDDGFGQDRIMNFSTSLADEWIDLSGVGAITNYDDLVADHMTQRGSGAVIFDGLGNELVLTGIALSDLAADDFLF
;
A
#
# COMPACT_ATOMS: atom_id res chain seq x y z
N MET A 1 -16.66 6.20 -15.69
CA MET A 1 -15.51 7.07 -15.41
C MET A 1 -15.54 8.31 -16.30
N PRO A 2 -15.25 9.50 -15.77
CA PRO A 2 -15.36 10.77 -16.49
C PRO A 2 -14.18 10.94 -17.43
N VAL A 3 -14.29 10.40 -18.62
CA VAL A 3 -13.44 10.80 -19.74
C VAL A 3 -13.63 12.31 -19.99
N LEU A 4 -12.54 13.06 -20.18
CA LEU A 4 -12.58 14.49 -20.47
C LEU A 4 -13.47 14.82 -21.67
N SER A 5 -14.42 15.73 -21.44
CA SER A 5 -15.19 16.39 -22.50
C SER A 5 -14.67 17.80 -22.84
N SER A 6 -13.90 18.43 -21.95
CA SER A 6 -13.28 19.76 -22.10
C SER A 6 -12.20 20.01 -21.04
N SER A 7 -11.25 20.92 -21.30
CA SER A 7 -10.29 21.38 -20.30
C SER A 7 -10.91 22.41 -19.35
N ASP A 8 -10.71 22.23 -18.05
CA ASP A 8 -11.32 23.05 -17.00
C ASP A 8 -10.27 23.89 -16.25
N PRO A 9 -10.61 25.10 -15.77
CA PRO A 9 -9.70 25.91 -14.97
C PRO A 9 -9.29 25.20 -13.68
N LEU A 10 -8.02 25.34 -13.28
CA LEU A 10 -7.55 24.89 -11.97
C LEU A 10 -8.22 25.68 -10.84
N LEU A 11 -8.53 24.98 -9.75
CA LEU A 11 -9.03 25.57 -8.50
C LEU A 11 -7.96 26.48 -7.88
N ARG A 12 -8.36 27.48 -7.09
CA ARG A 12 -7.43 28.29 -6.29
C ARG A 12 -7.79 28.23 -4.82
N LEU A 13 -6.81 27.92 -3.98
CA LEU A 13 -6.94 27.96 -2.52
C LEU A 13 -6.69 29.37 -1.98
N THR A 14 -5.91 30.18 -2.72
CA THR A 14 -5.58 31.56 -2.37
C THR A 14 -5.92 32.54 -3.50
N ALA A 15 -5.96 33.83 -3.17
CA ALA A 15 -6.21 34.87 -4.18
C ALA A 15 -5.06 34.94 -5.20
N PRO A 16 -5.31 35.17 -6.50
CA PRO A 16 -4.23 35.25 -7.49
C PRO A 16 -3.33 36.47 -7.27
N ASN A 17 -2.03 36.29 -7.52
CA ASN A 17 -1.00 37.32 -7.41
C ASN A 17 -0.36 37.61 -8.77
N PHE A 18 -0.87 38.64 -9.45
CA PHE A 18 -0.30 39.15 -10.70
C PHE A 18 0.09 40.62 -10.51
N GLY A 19 1.21 41.05 -11.12
CA GLY A 19 1.72 42.42 -10.98
C GLY A 19 0.75 43.51 -11.46
N ASP A 20 -0.13 43.19 -12.40
CA ASP A 20 -1.19 44.05 -12.93
C ASP A 20 -2.59 43.62 -12.45
N GLY A 21 -2.66 42.62 -11.57
CA GLY A 21 -3.90 41.98 -11.10
C GLY A 21 -4.56 41.06 -12.13
N VAL A 22 -3.98 40.90 -13.33
CA VAL A 22 -4.60 40.17 -14.44
C VAL A 22 -3.73 39.00 -14.89
N GLY A 23 -2.47 39.23 -15.22
CA GLY A 23 -1.63 38.17 -15.78
C GLY A 23 -0.17 38.51 -15.99
N SER A 24 0.31 39.73 -15.70
CA SER A 24 1.74 40.01 -15.71
C SER A 24 2.42 39.40 -14.49
N PHE A 25 3.65 38.90 -14.63
CA PHE A 25 4.42 38.38 -13.50
C PHE A 25 4.51 39.40 -12.36
N ALA A 26 4.31 38.95 -11.13
CA ALA A 26 4.60 39.75 -9.95
C ALA A 26 6.10 40.09 -9.90
N SER A 27 6.44 41.25 -9.33
CA SER A 27 7.84 41.61 -9.10
C SER A 27 8.46 40.68 -8.05
N GLY A 28 9.65 40.17 -8.32
CA GLY A 28 10.39 39.32 -7.40
C GLY A 28 11.84 39.16 -7.84
N ALA A 29 12.61 38.40 -7.07
CA ALA A 29 14.00 38.09 -7.36
C ALA A 29 14.17 37.29 -8.66
N ASP A 30 15.36 37.32 -9.25
CA ASP A 30 15.66 36.59 -10.49
C ASP A 30 15.58 35.07 -10.25
N PRO A 31 14.66 34.34 -10.92
CA PRO A 31 14.52 32.90 -10.74
C PRO A 31 15.81 32.10 -10.96
N VAL A 32 16.70 32.56 -11.86
CA VAL A 32 17.96 31.86 -12.13
C VAL A 32 18.96 32.08 -11.00
N GLU A 33 18.98 33.26 -10.38
CA GLU A 33 19.84 33.52 -9.22
C GLU A 33 19.33 32.79 -7.98
N ILE A 34 18.01 32.70 -7.79
CA ILE A 34 17.39 31.85 -6.76
C ILE A 34 17.82 30.39 -6.96
N ALA A 35 17.68 29.86 -8.19
CA ALA A 35 18.07 28.50 -8.54
C ALA A 35 19.56 28.20 -8.27
N ARG A 36 20.45 29.17 -8.55
CA ARG A 36 21.90 29.03 -8.29
C ARG A 36 22.27 29.08 -6.82
N THR A 37 21.57 29.89 -6.03
CA THR A 37 21.97 30.16 -4.64
C THR A 37 21.40 29.13 -3.69
N LEU A 38 20.11 28.80 -3.83
CA LEU A 38 19.43 27.91 -2.89
C LEU A 38 19.58 26.44 -3.27
N PHE A 39 19.44 26.12 -4.55
CA PHE A 39 19.21 24.74 -5.02
C PHE A 39 20.46 23.98 -5.43
N ASP A 40 21.66 24.53 -5.24
CA ASP A 40 22.92 23.85 -5.51
C ASP A 40 23.14 22.69 -4.52
N GLN A 41 23.43 21.49 -5.04
CA GLN A 41 23.53 20.25 -4.26
C GLN A 41 24.91 19.60 -4.39
N ASP A 42 25.62 19.51 -3.26
CA ASP A 42 26.93 18.83 -3.17
C ASP A 42 26.77 17.31 -2.96
N GLY A 43 26.37 16.61 -4.02
CA GLY A 43 26.24 15.14 -4.03
C GLY A 43 24.94 14.60 -3.42
N GLU A 44 24.79 13.28 -3.40
CA GLU A 44 23.54 12.62 -2.98
C GLU A 44 23.24 12.85 -1.49
N MET A 45 21.99 13.18 -1.18
CA MET A 45 21.45 13.40 0.16
C MET A 45 20.23 12.49 0.37
N PRO A 46 20.44 11.24 0.82
CA PRO A 46 19.35 10.30 1.06
C PRO A 46 18.32 10.84 2.06
N SER A 47 17.04 10.56 1.80
CA SER A 47 15.93 10.96 2.66
C SER A 47 16.10 10.46 4.11
N SER A 48 16.06 11.38 5.06
CA SER A 48 16.05 11.07 6.50
C SER A 48 14.79 10.34 6.96
N ALA A 49 13.68 10.49 6.23
CA ALA A 49 12.44 9.75 6.47
C ALA A 49 12.49 8.30 5.95
N GLY A 50 13.57 7.89 5.28
CA GLY A 50 13.72 6.52 4.79
C GLY A 50 12.90 6.20 3.54
N LEU A 51 12.47 7.22 2.78
CA LEU A 51 11.69 7.03 1.55
C LEU A 51 12.54 6.40 0.43
N SER A 52 11.93 5.49 -0.33
CA SER A 52 12.55 4.86 -1.50
C SER A 52 12.40 5.72 -2.75
N ALA A 53 13.19 5.48 -3.79
CA ALA A 53 13.02 6.15 -5.07
C ALA A 53 11.67 5.82 -5.72
N LEU A 54 11.07 4.67 -5.41
CA LEU A 54 9.71 4.31 -5.83
C LEU A 54 8.65 5.31 -5.34
N MET A 55 8.85 5.91 -4.16
CA MET A 55 8.04 7.01 -3.64
C MET A 55 7.95 8.16 -4.64
N VAL A 56 9.07 8.49 -5.29
CA VAL A 56 9.21 9.58 -6.26
C VAL A 56 8.49 9.26 -7.55
N PHE A 57 8.71 8.06 -8.09
CA PHE A 57 8.09 7.64 -9.36
C PHE A 57 6.58 7.42 -9.22
N TRP A 58 6.10 6.92 -8.08
CA TRP A 58 4.67 6.87 -7.80
C TRP A 58 4.09 8.28 -7.66
N GLY A 59 4.75 9.19 -6.95
CA GLY A 59 4.34 10.59 -6.89
C GLY A 59 4.25 11.26 -8.26
N GLN A 60 5.24 11.03 -9.14
CA GLN A 60 5.22 11.50 -10.53
C GLN A 60 4.07 10.87 -11.34
N PHE A 61 3.81 9.57 -11.15
CA PHE A 61 2.67 8.90 -11.77
C PHE A 61 1.35 9.56 -11.36
N LEU A 62 1.15 9.84 -10.06
CA LEU A 62 -0.05 10.50 -9.54
C LEU A 62 -0.18 11.94 -10.08
N ASP A 63 0.92 12.69 -10.20
CA ASP A 63 0.88 14.03 -10.79
C ASP A 63 0.37 13.96 -12.23
N HIS A 64 0.84 12.96 -12.97
CA HIS A 64 0.47 12.74 -14.37
C HIS A 64 -0.93 12.15 -14.54
N ASP A 65 -1.53 11.62 -13.48
CA ASP A 65 -2.93 11.18 -13.47
C ASP A 65 -3.89 12.34 -13.15
N LEU A 66 -3.45 13.28 -12.31
CA LEU A 66 -4.31 14.35 -11.78
C LEU A 66 -4.18 15.68 -12.54
N SER A 67 -2.99 16.03 -13.02
CA SER A 67 -2.74 17.35 -13.59
C SER A 67 -1.85 17.38 -14.85
N LEU A 68 -2.29 18.18 -15.83
CA LEU A 68 -1.52 18.55 -17.01
C LEU A 68 -1.84 19.98 -17.42
N THR A 69 -0.86 20.87 -17.33
CA THR A 69 -0.99 22.23 -17.86
C THR A 69 -0.06 22.39 -19.06
N ARG A 70 -0.63 22.48 -20.28
CA ARG A 70 0.17 22.58 -21.51
C ARG A 70 0.75 23.98 -21.76
N ASP A 71 1.92 23.98 -22.36
CA ASP A 71 2.57 25.14 -22.96
C ASP A 71 1.96 25.43 -24.35
N ALA A 72 0.86 26.19 -24.41
CA ALA A 72 0.18 26.46 -25.69
C ALA A 72 -0.44 27.86 -25.83
N SER A 73 -0.11 28.82 -24.95
CA SER A 73 -0.61 30.21 -25.06
C SER A 73 -0.01 30.98 -26.26
N GLY A 74 1.14 30.53 -26.78
CA GLY A 74 1.94 31.27 -27.76
C GLY A 74 2.68 32.48 -27.16
N GLU A 75 2.60 32.68 -25.84
CA GLU A 75 3.29 33.75 -25.13
C GLU A 75 4.67 33.29 -24.66
N LEU A 76 5.71 33.93 -25.21
CA LEU A 76 7.11 33.64 -24.90
C LEU A 76 7.71 34.78 -24.06
N VAL A 77 8.32 34.43 -22.94
CA VAL A 77 8.99 35.35 -22.02
C VAL A 77 10.49 35.08 -22.06
N ALA A 78 11.28 36.08 -22.46
CA ALA A 78 12.74 35.96 -22.38
C ALA A 78 13.20 36.07 -20.93
N VAL A 79 13.92 35.05 -20.45
CA VAL A 79 14.48 35.00 -19.09
C VAL A 79 16.00 34.99 -19.19
N PRO A 80 16.68 36.05 -18.75
CA PRO A 80 18.15 36.08 -18.70
C PRO A 80 18.68 34.87 -17.92
N GLY A 81 19.72 34.21 -18.45
CA GLY A 81 20.33 33.04 -17.81
C GLY A 81 19.74 31.69 -18.21
N LEU A 82 18.59 31.65 -18.88
CA LEU A 82 18.08 30.44 -19.55
C LEU A 82 18.43 30.42 -21.04
N MET A 83 18.61 29.23 -21.60
CA MET A 83 19.00 29.04 -23.02
C MET A 83 17.89 29.45 -24.00
N GLY A 84 16.63 29.37 -23.60
CA GLY A 84 15.46 29.69 -24.42
C GLY A 84 14.41 30.50 -23.66
N PRO A 85 13.43 31.09 -24.37
CA PRO A 85 12.32 31.76 -23.71
C PRO A 85 11.46 30.74 -22.94
N PHE A 86 10.93 31.18 -21.80
CA PHE A 86 9.89 30.47 -21.06
C PHE A 86 8.55 30.61 -21.78
N GLN A 87 7.85 29.50 -22.01
CA GLN A 87 6.53 29.50 -22.61
C GLN A 87 5.45 29.48 -21.52
N ARG A 88 4.51 30.42 -21.58
CA ARG A 88 3.44 30.52 -20.59
C ARG A 88 2.33 29.50 -20.83
N SER A 89 1.71 29.05 -19.74
CA SER A 89 0.65 28.06 -19.73
C SER A 89 -0.59 28.53 -20.49
N VAL A 90 -1.32 27.57 -21.07
CA VAL A 90 -2.67 27.84 -21.59
C VAL A 90 -3.61 28.30 -20.46
N HIS A 91 -4.52 29.22 -20.77
CA HIS A 91 -5.47 29.78 -19.82
C HIS A 91 -6.79 30.15 -20.49
N ASP A 92 -7.89 30.22 -19.73
CA ASP A 92 -9.21 30.64 -20.25
C ASP A 92 -9.35 32.17 -20.41
N GLY A 93 -8.41 32.95 -19.86
CA GLY A 93 -8.37 34.41 -19.98
C GLY A 93 -9.37 35.16 -19.08
N GLY A 94 -10.04 34.46 -18.15
CA GLY A 94 -11.11 35.02 -17.32
C GLY A 94 -12.38 35.37 -18.13
N THR A 95 -13.53 35.44 -17.46
CA THR A 95 -14.82 35.66 -18.15
C THR A 95 -15.09 37.12 -18.54
N GLY A 96 -14.22 38.08 -18.17
CA GLY A 96 -14.36 39.51 -18.47
C GLY A 96 -13.07 40.35 -18.36
N PRO A 97 -13.11 41.63 -18.78
CA PRO A 97 -11.96 42.54 -18.71
C PRO A 97 -11.54 42.84 -17.26
N GLY A 98 -10.33 42.47 -16.90
CA GLY A 98 -9.79 42.64 -15.54
C GLY A 98 -9.88 41.39 -14.68
N ASP A 99 -10.44 40.28 -15.20
CA ASP A 99 -10.39 38.99 -14.52
C ASP A 99 -8.96 38.41 -14.59
N PRO A 100 -8.48 37.79 -13.50
CA PRO A 100 -7.18 37.15 -13.48
C PRO A 100 -7.15 35.95 -14.43
N ARG A 101 -5.95 35.60 -14.91
CA ARG A 101 -5.77 34.40 -15.71
C ARG A 101 -5.98 33.14 -14.87
N HIS A 102 -6.67 32.16 -15.44
CA HIS A 102 -6.83 30.83 -14.85
C HIS A 102 -6.15 29.77 -15.75
N PRO A 103 -5.05 29.15 -15.28
CA PRO A 103 -4.45 28.01 -15.98
C PRO A 103 -5.43 26.85 -16.05
N LEU A 104 -5.33 26.05 -17.11
CA LEU A 104 -6.22 24.91 -17.35
C LEU A 104 -5.58 23.59 -16.94
N ASN A 105 -6.42 22.67 -16.47
CA ASN A 105 -6.11 21.25 -16.44
C ASN A 105 -6.60 20.58 -17.73
N GLU A 106 -5.73 19.85 -18.40
CA GLU A 106 -6.03 19.13 -19.63
C GLU A 106 -6.19 17.62 -19.45
N ILE A 107 -6.19 17.14 -18.20
CA ILE A 107 -6.55 15.77 -17.83
C ILE A 107 -7.63 15.78 -16.74
N THR A 108 -8.15 14.59 -16.42
CA THR A 108 -9.14 14.39 -15.36
C THR A 108 -8.54 14.78 -14.00
N PRO A 109 -9.31 15.39 -13.08
CA PRO A 109 -8.83 15.66 -11.73
C PRO A 109 -9.07 14.51 -10.75
N ALA A 110 -9.65 13.41 -11.24
CA ALA A 110 -9.89 12.18 -10.50
C ALA A 110 -8.65 11.29 -10.54
N LEU A 111 -8.49 10.45 -9.52
CA LEU A 111 -7.47 9.41 -9.53
C LEU A 111 -8.07 8.17 -10.23
N ASP A 112 -8.22 8.27 -11.55
CA ASP A 112 -8.99 7.34 -12.39
C ASP A 112 -8.10 6.53 -13.36
N ALA A 113 -6.79 6.51 -13.09
CA ALA A 113 -5.78 5.83 -13.88
C ALA A 113 -5.78 6.27 -15.36
N SER A 114 -6.16 7.52 -15.64
CA SER A 114 -6.04 8.16 -16.95
C SER A 114 -4.60 8.16 -17.50
N MET A 115 -3.61 8.01 -16.64
CA MET A 115 -2.23 7.80 -17.02
C MET A 115 -2.02 6.45 -17.76
N VAL A 116 -2.80 5.41 -17.40
CA VAL A 116 -2.85 4.10 -18.08
C VAL A 116 -3.84 4.12 -19.24
N TYR A 117 -5.05 4.66 -19.03
CA TYR A 117 -6.18 4.51 -19.95
C TYR A 117 -6.41 5.71 -20.88
N GLY A 118 -5.71 6.81 -20.65
CA GLY A 118 -5.95 8.09 -21.32
C GLY A 118 -7.16 8.83 -20.76
N SER A 119 -7.10 10.15 -20.80
CA SER A 119 -8.19 11.01 -20.32
C SER A 119 -9.27 11.25 -21.37
N THR A 120 -9.14 10.77 -22.62
CA THR A 120 -10.17 10.92 -23.69
C THR A 120 -10.60 9.56 -24.25
N THR A 121 -11.83 9.46 -24.79
CA THR A 121 -12.35 8.20 -25.35
C THR A 121 -11.50 7.78 -26.52
N GLU A 122 -11.08 8.73 -27.37
CA GLU A 122 -10.19 8.46 -28.48
C GLU A 122 -8.84 7.90 -28.02
N ARG A 123 -8.30 8.39 -26.90
CA ARG A 123 -7.03 7.89 -26.34
C ARG A 123 -7.21 6.50 -25.75
N THR A 124 -8.29 6.25 -25.01
CA THR A 124 -8.61 4.92 -24.46
C THR A 124 -8.77 3.89 -25.58
N GLU A 125 -9.60 4.18 -26.58
CA GLU A 125 -9.80 3.27 -27.73
C GLU A 125 -8.51 3.05 -28.52
N LEU A 126 -7.65 4.06 -28.60
CA LEU A 126 -6.33 3.89 -29.19
C LEU A 126 -5.50 2.89 -28.36
N LEU A 127 -5.60 2.84 -27.04
CA LEU A 127 -4.78 1.95 -26.21
C LEU A 127 -5.31 0.51 -26.13
N ARG A 128 -6.60 0.29 -26.42
CA ARG A 128 -7.24 -1.04 -26.39
C ARG A 128 -6.79 -1.94 -27.53
N SER A 129 -6.67 -3.23 -27.26
CA SER A 129 -6.44 -4.26 -28.29
C SER A 129 -7.71 -4.51 -29.14
N GLY A 130 -8.89 -4.31 -28.53
CA GLY A 130 -10.19 -4.72 -29.06
C GLY A 130 -10.43 -6.24 -29.02
N GLU A 131 -9.59 -6.97 -28.28
CA GLU A 131 -9.72 -8.42 -28.07
C GLU A 131 -9.37 -8.81 -26.63
N GLY A 132 -10.29 -9.55 -25.99
CA GLY A 132 -10.12 -10.13 -24.65
C GLY A 132 -10.18 -9.11 -23.51
N GLY A 133 -10.66 -7.90 -23.76
CA GLY A 133 -10.67 -6.80 -22.80
C GLY A 133 -9.28 -6.24 -22.50
N ARG A 134 -8.29 -6.48 -23.36
CA ARG A 134 -6.88 -6.17 -23.10
C ARG A 134 -6.47 -4.78 -23.59
N LEU A 135 -5.39 -4.27 -22.99
CA LEU A 135 -4.59 -3.19 -23.56
C LEU A 135 -3.61 -3.74 -24.60
N ARG A 136 -3.28 -2.91 -25.61
CA ARG A 136 -2.22 -3.22 -26.57
C ARG A 136 -0.88 -3.33 -25.84
N SER A 137 -0.03 -4.23 -26.33
CA SER A 137 1.34 -4.39 -25.85
C SER A 137 2.31 -4.62 -27.02
N PHE A 138 3.59 -4.45 -26.74
CA PHE A 138 4.71 -4.77 -27.63
C PHE A 138 5.63 -5.76 -26.91
N GLU A 139 6.04 -6.83 -27.59
CA GLU A 139 6.93 -7.84 -27.02
C GLU A 139 7.89 -8.37 -28.08
N THR A 140 9.16 -8.54 -27.69
CA THR A 140 10.18 -9.27 -28.45
C THR A 140 10.93 -10.22 -27.52
N PRO A 141 11.67 -11.22 -28.04
CA PRO A 141 12.47 -12.10 -27.19
C PRO A 141 13.45 -11.37 -26.26
N GLU A 142 13.93 -10.18 -26.67
CA GLU A 142 14.87 -9.35 -25.90
C GLU A 142 14.20 -8.58 -24.76
N THR A 143 12.90 -8.28 -24.86
CA THR A 143 12.19 -7.48 -23.86
C THR A 143 11.92 -8.20 -22.53
N GLY A 144 12.07 -9.53 -22.49
CA GLY A 144 11.77 -10.33 -21.31
C GLY A 144 10.28 -10.38 -20.92
N GLY A 145 9.39 -9.77 -21.70
CA GLY A 145 7.94 -9.79 -21.49
C GLY A 145 7.24 -8.58 -22.12
N ALA A 146 5.92 -8.51 -21.98
CA ALA A 146 5.12 -7.44 -22.59
C ALA A 146 5.52 -6.03 -22.11
N LEU A 147 5.73 -5.11 -23.04
CA LEU A 147 5.92 -3.68 -22.80
C LEU A 147 4.74 -2.89 -23.36
N LEU A 148 4.68 -1.59 -23.05
CA LEU A 148 3.76 -0.67 -23.71
C LEU A 148 3.91 -0.72 -25.24
N PRO A 149 2.85 -0.45 -26.02
CA PRO A 149 2.91 -0.45 -27.48
C PRO A 149 3.81 0.69 -27.99
N ILE A 150 4.47 0.54 -29.14
CA ILE A 150 5.27 1.61 -29.75
C ILE A 150 4.34 2.67 -30.38
N ALA A 151 4.62 3.94 -30.12
CA ALA A 151 3.93 5.07 -30.75
C ALA A 151 4.21 5.11 -32.27
N ALA A 152 3.16 5.30 -33.07
CA ALA A 152 3.29 5.46 -34.50
C ALA A 152 3.83 6.86 -34.84
N ASP A 153 4.44 7.02 -36.02
CA ASP A 153 5.05 8.30 -36.49
C ASP A 153 4.11 9.51 -36.43
N ASN A 154 2.80 9.29 -36.45
CA ASN A 154 1.77 10.34 -36.42
C ASN A 154 1.13 10.54 -35.04
N ASP A 155 1.56 9.81 -34.01
CA ASP A 155 1.10 9.99 -32.64
C ASP A 155 1.79 11.21 -32.01
N GLU A 156 1.11 11.88 -31.08
CA GLU A 156 1.65 13.07 -30.38
C GLU A 156 2.96 12.77 -29.63
N MET A 157 3.17 11.52 -29.23
CA MET A 157 4.35 11.05 -28.50
C MET A 157 5.40 10.40 -29.39
N ALA A 158 5.28 10.50 -30.72
CA ALA A 158 6.22 9.87 -31.63
C ALA A 158 7.64 10.40 -31.40
N GLY A 159 8.57 9.48 -31.10
CA GLY A 159 9.98 9.84 -30.94
C GLY A 159 10.61 10.24 -32.28
N ALA A 160 11.48 11.25 -32.25
CA ALA A 160 12.10 11.77 -33.47
C ALA A 160 13.25 10.87 -34.00
N THR A 161 13.90 10.12 -33.11
CA THR A 161 15.09 9.31 -33.45
C THR A 161 14.96 7.89 -32.89
N ASP A 162 14.62 7.78 -31.59
CA ASP A 162 14.31 6.51 -30.95
C ASP A 162 12.80 6.30 -30.84
N PRO A 163 12.28 5.09 -31.05
CA PRO A 163 10.86 4.82 -30.87
C PRO A 163 10.49 5.06 -29.41
N LEU A 164 9.37 5.74 -29.16
CA LEU A 164 8.80 5.92 -27.82
C LEU A 164 7.56 5.04 -27.66
N PHE A 165 7.17 4.80 -26.43
CA PHE A 165 5.97 4.04 -26.11
C PHE A 165 4.72 4.91 -26.20
N LEU A 166 3.59 4.29 -26.52
CA LEU A 166 2.26 4.85 -26.47
C LEU A 166 1.58 4.47 -25.15
N ALA A 167 1.01 5.45 -24.45
CA ALA A 167 0.46 5.35 -23.10
C ALA A 167 -0.75 6.28 -22.92
N GLY A 168 -1.39 6.32 -21.74
CA GLY A 168 -2.49 7.24 -21.45
C GLY A 168 -2.08 8.71 -21.53
N ASP A 169 -1.10 9.10 -20.73
CA ASP A 169 -0.57 10.48 -20.66
C ASP A 169 0.58 10.74 -21.66
N ILE A 170 0.73 11.99 -22.09
CA ILE A 170 1.73 12.38 -23.09
C ILE A 170 3.19 12.43 -22.57
N ARG A 171 3.36 12.55 -21.25
CA ARG A 171 4.66 12.61 -20.56
C ARG A 171 5.13 11.23 -20.12
N ALA A 172 4.43 10.17 -20.50
CA ALA A 172 4.73 8.80 -20.10
C ALA A 172 6.19 8.37 -20.29
N ASN A 173 6.84 8.88 -21.34
CA ASN A 173 8.21 8.54 -21.69
C ASN A 173 9.24 9.52 -21.12
N GLU A 174 8.86 10.45 -20.24
CA GLU A 174 9.76 11.47 -19.72
C GLU A 174 11.04 10.84 -19.19
N ASN A 175 10.92 9.77 -18.39
CA ASN A 175 12.05 8.96 -17.96
C ASN A 175 11.69 7.47 -17.94
N VAL A 176 12.70 6.60 -17.98
CA VAL A 176 12.49 5.14 -18.02
C VAL A 176 11.83 4.58 -16.77
N GLY A 177 12.05 5.21 -15.61
CA GLY A 177 11.47 4.77 -14.35
C GLY A 177 9.95 4.93 -14.30
N LEU A 178 9.43 6.05 -14.80
CA LEU A 178 8.01 6.29 -14.96
C LEU A 178 7.39 5.34 -16.00
N THR A 179 8.12 5.07 -17.07
CA THR A 179 7.67 4.15 -18.14
C THR A 179 7.60 2.70 -17.64
N ALA A 180 8.50 2.31 -16.72
CA ALA A 180 8.49 1.00 -16.07
C ALA A 180 7.21 0.79 -15.26
N LEU A 181 6.82 1.77 -14.43
CA LEU A 181 5.57 1.72 -13.66
C LEU A 181 4.32 1.60 -14.54
N GLN A 182 4.29 2.32 -15.66
CA GLN A 182 3.18 2.19 -16.61
C GLN A 182 3.11 0.84 -17.28
N THR A 183 4.28 0.30 -17.64
CA THR A 183 4.38 -1.04 -18.21
C THR A 183 3.85 -2.07 -17.21
N LEU A 184 4.21 -1.92 -15.93
CA LEU A 184 3.71 -2.75 -14.84
C LEU A 184 2.18 -2.72 -14.73
N LEU A 185 1.57 -1.52 -14.72
CA LEU A 185 0.11 -1.37 -14.61
C LEU A 185 -0.64 -1.85 -15.87
N MET A 186 -0.03 -1.74 -17.04
CA MET A 186 -0.57 -2.35 -18.27
C MET A 186 -0.54 -3.89 -18.20
N ARG A 187 0.53 -4.48 -17.64
CA ARG A 187 0.60 -5.93 -17.38
C ARG A 187 -0.48 -6.34 -16.38
N GLU A 188 -0.67 -5.58 -15.30
CA GLU A 188 -1.69 -5.86 -14.29
C GLU A 188 -3.10 -5.86 -14.90
N HIS A 189 -3.44 -4.84 -15.71
CA HIS A 189 -4.71 -4.79 -16.42
C HIS A 189 -4.92 -6.05 -17.28
N ASN A 190 -3.91 -6.44 -18.06
CA ASN A 190 -4.01 -7.60 -18.94
C ASN A 190 -4.12 -8.92 -18.15
N ARG A 191 -3.45 -9.04 -17.00
CA ARG A 191 -3.60 -10.17 -16.07
C ARG A 191 -5.05 -10.29 -15.59
N TRP A 192 -5.65 -9.19 -15.14
CA TRP A 192 -7.04 -9.17 -14.70
C TRP A 192 -8.01 -9.51 -15.84
N ALA A 193 -7.82 -8.93 -17.02
CA ALA A 193 -8.64 -9.24 -18.19
C ALA A 193 -8.62 -10.74 -18.54
N ASP A 194 -7.44 -11.37 -18.51
CA ASP A 194 -7.30 -12.81 -18.78
C ASP A 194 -7.99 -13.67 -17.71
N ARG A 195 -7.81 -13.34 -16.42
CA ARG A 195 -8.46 -14.07 -15.32
C ARG A 195 -9.97 -13.93 -15.39
N LEU A 196 -10.49 -12.72 -15.60
CA LEU A 196 -11.91 -12.46 -15.75
C LEU A 196 -12.50 -13.22 -16.94
N ALA A 197 -11.76 -13.38 -18.04
CA ALA A 197 -12.22 -14.16 -19.19
C ALA A 197 -12.34 -15.67 -18.88
N VAL A 198 -11.47 -16.19 -18.00
CA VAL A 198 -11.54 -17.58 -17.52
C VAL A 198 -12.72 -17.78 -16.57
N GLU A 199 -12.89 -16.88 -15.61
CA GLU A 199 -13.96 -16.94 -14.61
C GLU A 199 -15.33 -16.62 -15.21
N ASN A 200 -15.37 -15.80 -16.26
CA ASN A 200 -16.58 -15.35 -16.93
C ASN A 200 -16.55 -15.56 -18.46
N PRO A 201 -16.60 -16.81 -18.97
CA PRO A 201 -16.45 -17.11 -20.40
C PRO A 201 -17.53 -16.51 -21.32
N GLY A 202 -18.60 -15.94 -20.75
CA GLY A 202 -19.70 -15.30 -21.50
C GLY A 202 -19.57 -13.79 -21.66
N TRP A 203 -18.57 -13.15 -21.02
CA TRP A 203 -18.38 -11.70 -21.11
C TRP A 203 -17.78 -11.30 -22.45
N ASN A 204 -18.15 -10.09 -22.91
CA ASN A 204 -17.59 -9.49 -24.12
C ASN A 204 -16.35 -8.63 -23.80
N ASP A 205 -15.71 -8.11 -24.85
CA ASP A 205 -14.50 -7.27 -24.74
C ASP A 205 -14.69 -6.05 -23.82
N ASP A 206 -15.80 -5.32 -23.97
CA ASP A 206 -16.09 -4.14 -23.16
C ASP A 206 -16.28 -4.50 -21.68
N GLN A 207 -17.01 -5.59 -21.37
CA GLN A 207 -17.23 -6.04 -20.00
C GLN A 207 -15.92 -6.45 -19.31
N LEU A 208 -15.05 -7.15 -20.03
CA LEU A 208 -13.73 -7.54 -19.53
C LEU A 208 -12.84 -6.32 -19.30
N PHE A 209 -12.79 -5.41 -20.29
CA PHE A 209 -11.98 -4.19 -20.21
C PHE A 209 -12.44 -3.27 -19.07
N ASP A 210 -13.74 -2.98 -18.98
CA ASP A 210 -14.28 -2.07 -17.97
C ASP A 210 -14.09 -2.62 -16.55
N THR A 211 -14.24 -3.94 -16.37
CA THR A 211 -14.04 -4.60 -15.06
C THR A 211 -12.55 -4.63 -14.70
N ALA A 212 -11.66 -5.02 -15.62
CA ALA A 212 -10.22 -4.99 -15.37
C ALA A 212 -9.71 -3.57 -15.10
N ARG A 213 -10.26 -2.56 -15.80
CA ARG A 213 -9.99 -1.15 -15.53
C ARG A 213 -10.40 -0.75 -14.12
N ALA A 214 -11.64 -1.06 -13.71
CA ALA A 214 -12.15 -0.72 -12.39
C ALA A 214 -11.31 -1.36 -11.26
N ILE A 215 -10.82 -2.59 -11.47
CA ILE A 215 -9.91 -3.25 -10.52
C ILE A 215 -8.60 -2.47 -10.39
N VAL A 216 -7.90 -2.19 -11.50
CA VAL A 216 -6.61 -1.48 -11.46
C VAL A 216 -6.75 -0.07 -10.90
N GLU A 217 -7.87 0.60 -11.18
CA GLU A 217 -8.19 1.91 -10.61
C GLU A 217 -8.34 1.83 -9.09
N ALA A 218 -9.11 0.85 -8.58
CA ALA A 218 -9.25 0.60 -7.15
C ALA A 218 -7.91 0.22 -6.48
N GLU A 219 -7.04 -0.54 -7.16
CA GLU A 219 -5.69 -0.85 -6.68
C GLU A 219 -4.83 0.41 -6.54
N ILE A 220 -4.81 1.29 -7.57
CA ILE A 220 -4.08 2.56 -7.53
C ILE A 220 -4.59 3.47 -6.41
N GLN A 221 -5.91 3.57 -6.24
CA GLN A 221 -6.53 4.33 -5.16
C GLN A 221 -6.18 3.75 -3.79
N THR A 222 -6.23 2.43 -3.64
CA THR A 222 -5.86 1.75 -2.39
C THR A 222 -4.40 1.99 -2.04
N ILE A 223 -3.46 1.71 -2.95
CA ILE A 223 -2.02 1.93 -2.75
C ILE A 223 -1.75 3.40 -2.40
N THR A 224 -2.40 4.34 -3.08
CA THR A 224 -2.18 5.77 -2.85
C THR A 224 -2.61 6.23 -1.46
N TYR A 225 -3.81 5.82 -1.01
CA TYR A 225 -4.37 6.31 0.26
C TYR A 225 -4.00 5.47 1.47
N ARG A 226 -3.70 4.18 1.29
CA ARG A 226 -3.31 3.25 2.36
C ARG A 226 -1.81 3.26 2.63
N ASP A 227 -0.99 3.42 1.59
CA ASP A 227 0.46 3.18 1.71
C ASP A 227 1.27 4.47 1.41
N TRP A 228 1.06 5.09 0.24
CA TRP A 228 1.88 6.22 -0.22
C TRP A 228 1.62 7.54 0.53
N LEU A 229 0.35 7.96 0.69
CA LEU A 229 -0.01 9.20 1.38
C LEU A 229 0.39 9.22 2.86
N PRO A 230 0.16 8.15 3.65
CA PRO A 230 0.65 8.09 5.02
C PRO A 230 2.17 8.25 5.12
N ALA A 231 2.93 7.64 4.20
CA ALA A 231 4.38 7.80 4.16
C ALA A 231 4.79 9.25 3.91
N LEU A 232 4.13 9.96 2.99
CA LEU A 232 4.46 11.36 2.66
C LEU A 232 4.05 12.35 3.75
N LEU A 233 2.92 12.11 4.41
CA LEU A 233 2.30 13.04 5.37
C LEU A 233 2.66 12.74 6.83
N ALA A 234 3.49 11.73 7.08
CA ALA A 234 3.91 11.33 8.42
C ALA A 234 4.41 12.52 9.26
N GLY A 235 3.99 12.58 10.53
CA GLY A 235 4.35 13.63 11.48
C GLY A 235 3.48 14.90 11.40
N ASN A 236 2.56 14.98 10.43
CA ASN A 236 1.65 16.12 10.26
C ASN A 236 0.19 15.81 10.63
N GLU A 237 -0.08 14.72 11.36
CA GLU A 237 -1.44 14.25 11.71
C GLU A 237 -2.21 15.23 12.60
N GLY A 238 -1.53 16.21 13.20
CA GLY A 238 -2.16 17.31 13.92
C GLY A 238 -2.91 18.30 13.03
N LEU A 239 -2.68 18.31 11.72
CA LEU A 239 -3.37 19.17 10.76
C LEU A 239 -4.70 18.55 10.32
N ALA A 240 -5.77 19.34 10.32
CA ALA A 240 -7.13 18.80 10.08
C ALA A 240 -7.30 18.07 8.74
N PRO A 241 -6.80 18.57 7.58
CA PRO A 241 -6.90 17.83 6.33
C PRO A 241 -6.08 16.54 6.33
N VAL A 242 -4.91 16.52 6.97
CA VAL A 242 -4.05 15.33 7.10
C VAL A 242 -4.76 14.25 7.89
N ALA A 243 -5.29 14.59 9.07
CA ALA A 243 -6.08 13.64 9.87
C ALA A 243 -7.31 13.10 9.12
N ALA A 244 -7.95 13.93 8.30
CA ALA A 244 -9.14 13.54 7.53
C ALA A 244 -8.81 12.64 6.32
N VAL A 245 -7.71 12.91 5.60
CA VAL A 245 -7.34 12.11 4.43
C VAL A 245 -6.81 10.73 4.83
N LEU A 246 -6.04 10.65 5.92
CA LEU A 246 -5.49 9.40 6.47
C LEU A 246 -6.53 8.58 7.25
N GLY A 247 -7.62 9.22 7.66
CA GLY A 247 -8.75 8.55 8.32
C GLY A 247 -9.69 7.85 7.33
N PRO A 248 -10.69 7.11 7.86
CA PRO A 248 -11.73 6.48 7.04
C PRO A 248 -12.45 7.51 6.15
N SER A 249 -12.79 7.09 4.92
CA SER A 249 -13.53 7.93 3.98
C SER A 249 -14.90 8.34 4.56
N ALA A 250 -15.29 9.60 4.32
CA ALA A 250 -16.63 10.09 4.61
C ALA A 250 -17.66 9.72 3.52
N GLY A 251 -17.21 9.06 2.45
CA GLY A 251 -17.98 8.76 1.25
C GLY A 251 -18.05 9.95 0.28
N TYR A 252 -18.72 9.72 -0.85
CA TYR A 252 -18.94 10.72 -1.89
C TYR A 252 -19.77 11.93 -1.39
N ASP A 253 -19.29 13.13 -1.68
CA ASP A 253 -19.97 14.40 -1.46
C ASP A 253 -20.06 15.22 -2.77
N PRO A 254 -21.24 15.30 -3.42
CA PRO A 254 -21.43 16.07 -4.64
C PRO A 254 -21.24 17.59 -4.47
N GLY A 255 -21.12 18.08 -3.23
CA GLY A 255 -20.83 19.47 -2.92
C GLY A 255 -19.34 19.83 -2.90
N VAL A 256 -18.45 18.84 -2.97
CA VAL A 256 -17.00 19.04 -2.97
C VAL A 256 -16.50 19.23 -4.40
N ASP A 257 -15.63 20.23 -4.58
CA ASP A 257 -14.94 20.46 -5.85
C ASP A 257 -13.62 19.66 -5.87
N GLY A 258 -13.63 18.56 -6.63
CA GLY A 258 -12.48 17.67 -6.83
C GLY A 258 -11.40 18.24 -7.72
N GLN A 259 -11.59 19.42 -8.33
CA GLN A 259 -10.63 19.98 -9.26
C GLN A 259 -9.25 20.20 -8.63
N VAL A 260 -8.20 20.01 -9.42
CA VAL A 260 -6.83 20.24 -8.97
C VAL A 260 -6.59 21.71 -8.68
N SER A 261 -6.00 22.00 -7.53
CA SER A 261 -5.63 23.37 -7.17
C SER A 261 -4.30 23.81 -7.79
N VAL A 262 -4.17 25.10 -8.07
CA VAL A 262 -2.92 25.71 -8.55
C VAL A 262 -1.80 25.53 -7.51
N GLU A 263 -2.11 25.72 -6.23
CA GLU A 263 -1.15 25.55 -5.12
C GLU A 263 -0.59 24.13 -5.07
N PHE A 264 -1.41 23.12 -5.34
CA PHE A 264 -1.00 21.72 -5.41
C PHE A 264 -0.10 21.46 -6.64
N SER A 265 -0.62 21.61 -7.86
CA SER A 265 0.06 21.17 -9.09
C SER A 265 1.28 22.03 -9.47
N THR A 266 1.32 23.27 -8.97
CA THR A 266 2.36 24.25 -9.34
C THR A 266 3.42 24.42 -8.25
N ALA A 267 3.14 24.03 -7.01
CA ALA A 267 4.10 24.14 -5.91
C ALA A 267 4.16 22.87 -5.06
N ALA A 268 3.14 22.58 -4.25
CA ALA A 268 3.26 21.59 -3.18
C ALA A 268 3.55 20.16 -3.67
N PHE A 269 3.04 19.76 -4.84
CA PHE A 269 3.29 18.43 -5.39
C PHE A 269 4.60 18.32 -6.19
N ARG A 270 5.24 19.47 -6.47
CA ARG A 270 6.55 19.54 -7.14
C ARG A 270 7.73 19.35 -6.21
N VAL A 271 7.48 18.97 -4.96
CA VAL A 271 8.49 18.52 -3.99
C VAL A 271 9.25 17.30 -4.51
N GLY A 272 8.61 16.45 -5.33
CA GLY A 272 9.25 15.28 -5.92
C GLY A 272 10.51 15.60 -6.74
N HIS A 273 10.66 16.84 -7.26
CA HIS A 273 11.87 17.25 -7.99
C HIS A 273 13.14 17.28 -7.12
N THR A 274 13.01 17.47 -5.80
CA THR A 274 14.16 17.46 -4.88
C THR A 274 14.55 16.03 -4.53
N MET A 275 13.63 15.08 -4.69
CA MET A 275 13.79 13.68 -4.31
C MET A 275 14.53 12.83 -5.36
N VAL A 276 14.86 13.40 -6.52
CA VAL A 276 15.45 12.68 -7.66
C VAL A 276 16.95 12.53 -7.49
N SER A 277 17.45 11.29 -7.59
CA SER A 277 18.87 10.97 -7.55
C SER A 277 19.57 11.25 -8.90
N SER A 278 20.89 11.48 -8.89
CA SER A 278 21.68 11.76 -10.12
C SER A 278 21.77 10.58 -11.09
N ALA A 279 21.47 9.37 -10.62
CA ALA A 279 21.38 8.16 -11.43
C ALA A 279 20.01 7.50 -11.29
N MET A 280 19.54 6.89 -12.37
CA MET A 280 18.33 6.06 -12.37
C MET A 280 18.56 4.84 -11.47
N PRO A 281 17.71 4.60 -10.47
CA PRO A 281 17.83 3.44 -9.60
C PRO A 281 17.69 2.15 -10.39
N MET A 282 18.74 1.33 -10.38
CA MET A 282 18.78 0.03 -11.03
C MET A 282 19.51 -0.97 -10.13
N MET A 283 18.93 -2.17 -10.02
CA MET A 283 19.46 -3.21 -9.14
C MET A 283 19.24 -4.59 -9.71
N GLY A 284 20.33 -5.35 -9.86
CA GLY A 284 20.26 -6.75 -10.25
C GLY A 284 19.65 -7.61 -9.14
N GLU A 285 19.30 -8.84 -9.50
CA GLU A 285 18.66 -9.81 -8.60
C GLU A 285 19.45 -10.07 -7.30
N SER A 286 20.78 -10.20 -7.41
CA SER A 286 21.70 -10.33 -6.26
C SER A 286 21.80 -9.11 -5.35
N GLY A 287 21.03 -8.04 -5.60
CA GLY A 287 21.15 -6.77 -4.88
C GLY A 287 22.41 -5.95 -5.22
N ALA A 288 23.30 -6.48 -6.06
CA ALA A 288 24.43 -5.74 -6.60
C ALA A 288 23.95 -4.65 -7.57
N GLY A 289 24.60 -3.47 -7.52
CA GLY A 289 24.27 -2.33 -8.38
C GLY A 289 24.33 -2.63 -9.88
N ASP A 290 23.77 -1.70 -10.65
CA ASP A 290 23.53 -1.75 -12.10
C ASP A 290 24.32 -2.82 -12.91
N PRO A 291 23.65 -3.89 -13.39
CA PRO A 291 24.30 -4.94 -14.17
C PRO A 291 24.87 -4.47 -15.53
N ALA A 292 24.44 -3.32 -16.05
CA ALA A 292 24.92 -2.69 -17.28
C ALA A 292 25.83 -1.46 -17.05
N GLY A 293 25.96 -1.00 -15.80
CA GLY A 293 26.67 0.21 -15.39
C GLY A 293 25.77 1.45 -15.37
N PRO A 294 26.04 2.42 -14.47
CA PRO A 294 25.05 3.39 -14.02
C PRO A 294 24.44 4.23 -15.15
N LEU A 295 23.12 4.16 -15.27
CA LEU A 295 22.32 5.07 -16.09
C LEU A 295 22.16 6.43 -15.38
N MET A 296 22.93 7.45 -15.79
CA MET A 296 22.77 8.81 -15.28
C MET A 296 21.39 9.38 -15.65
N ILE A 297 20.78 10.15 -14.76
CA ILE A 297 19.40 10.64 -14.94
C ILE A 297 19.25 11.48 -16.23
N GLN A 298 20.26 12.27 -16.58
CA GLN A 298 20.30 13.07 -17.80
C GLN A 298 20.21 12.22 -19.09
N ASP A 299 20.69 10.96 -19.05
CA ASP A 299 20.67 10.01 -20.16
C ASP A 299 19.42 9.10 -20.11
N ALA A 300 18.64 9.16 -19.03
CA ALA A 300 17.40 8.41 -18.84
C ALA A 300 16.18 9.11 -19.48
N PHE A 301 16.27 10.41 -19.76
CA PHE A 301 15.15 11.17 -20.31
C PHE A 301 14.81 10.74 -21.74
N PHE A 302 13.55 10.40 -22.00
CA PHE A 302 13.05 9.94 -23.30
C PHE A 302 13.87 8.79 -23.91
N ASN A 303 14.49 7.96 -23.08
CA ASN A 303 15.38 6.88 -23.50
C ASN A 303 14.73 5.50 -23.29
N SER A 304 13.77 5.13 -24.13
CA SER A 304 13.03 3.89 -23.97
C SER A 304 13.83 2.60 -24.27
N SER A 305 15.12 2.70 -24.60
CA SER A 305 15.93 1.54 -25.01
C SER A 305 16.14 0.54 -23.87
N TRP A 306 16.37 1.01 -22.65
CA TRP A 306 16.60 0.18 -21.47
C TRP A 306 15.46 -0.80 -21.19
N LEU A 307 14.21 -0.37 -21.32
CA LEU A 307 13.07 -1.28 -21.19
C LEU A 307 13.01 -2.30 -22.33
N ARG A 308 13.35 -1.88 -23.56
CA ARG A 308 13.40 -2.80 -24.71
C ARG A 308 14.53 -3.83 -24.62
N ASP A 309 15.57 -3.51 -23.87
CA ASP A 309 16.74 -4.36 -23.64
C ASP A 309 16.56 -5.29 -22.41
N GLY A 310 15.38 -5.29 -21.78
CA GLY A 310 15.00 -6.26 -20.75
C GLY A 310 15.19 -5.79 -19.30
N TYR A 311 15.48 -4.51 -19.04
CA TYR A 311 15.80 -4.01 -17.69
C TYR A 311 14.58 -3.55 -16.87
N LEU A 312 13.35 -4.00 -17.20
CA LEU A 312 12.14 -3.61 -16.44
C LEU A 312 12.29 -3.97 -14.96
N ASP A 313 12.70 -5.20 -14.68
CA ASP A 313 12.76 -5.76 -13.33
C ASP A 313 13.90 -5.12 -12.52
N ASP A 314 15.05 -4.86 -13.16
CA ASP A 314 16.16 -4.13 -12.53
C ASP A 314 15.79 -2.71 -12.13
N ILE A 315 15.00 -2.02 -12.96
CA ILE A 315 14.51 -0.67 -12.68
C ILE A 315 13.52 -0.71 -11.51
N LEU A 316 12.50 -1.57 -11.55
CA LEU A 316 11.49 -1.65 -10.47
C LEU A 316 12.13 -2.08 -9.14
N ARG A 317 13.03 -3.07 -9.16
CA ARG A 317 13.82 -3.49 -8.00
C ARG A 317 14.71 -2.36 -7.49
N GLY A 318 15.37 -1.64 -8.39
CA GLY A 318 16.23 -0.51 -8.07
C GLY A 318 15.45 0.64 -7.44
N GLN A 319 14.27 0.97 -7.96
CA GLN A 319 13.41 2.02 -7.42
C GLN A 319 12.97 1.73 -5.99
N ALA A 320 12.53 0.50 -5.71
CA ALA A 320 12.16 0.09 -4.36
C ALA A 320 13.40 -0.02 -3.44
N GLY A 321 14.52 -0.54 -3.95
CA GLY A 321 15.71 -0.84 -3.16
C GLY A 321 16.67 0.32 -2.91
N SER A 322 16.43 1.50 -3.51
CA SER A 322 17.30 2.67 -3.38
C SER A 322 16.59 3.80 -2.65
N ALA A 323 17.32 4.56 -1.84
CA ALA A 323 16.79 5.74 -1.18
C ALA A 323 16.43 6.84 -2.19
N ALA A 324 15.32 7.54 -1.95
CA ALA A 324 15.06 8.84 -2.54
C ALA A 324 16.01 9.89 -1.94
N GLN A 325 16.16 11.02 -2.63
CA GLN A 325 16.79 12.20 -2.03
C GLN A 325 15.85 12.88 -1.03
N GLU A 326 16.43 13.73 -0.19
CA GLU A 326 15.72 14.52 0.81
C GLU A 326 14.75 15.55 0.19
N ILE A 327 13.67 15.84 0.93
CA ILE A 327 12.80 16.98 0.60
C ILE A 327 13.32 18.22 1.33
N ASP A 328 14.09 19.01 0.62
CA ASP A 328 14.70 20.24 1.13
C ASP A 328 14.86 21.31 0.04
N GLY A 329 15.64 22.34 0.31
CA GLY A 329 15.94 23.40 -0.65
C GLY A 329 16.91 23.02 -1.76
N LYS A 330 17.19 21.74 -2.02
CA LYS A 330 18.25 21.28 -2.91
C LYS A 330 17.71 20.45 -4.08
N VAL A 331 18.36 20.57 -5.23
CA VAL A 331 18.02 19.82 -6.45
C VAL A 331 19.33 19.44 -7.14
N ILE A 332 19.44 18.19 -7.56
CA ILE A 332 20.63 17.70 -8.26
C ILE A 332 21.00 18.57 -9.48
N ASP A 333 22.30 18.67 -9.74
CA ASP A 333 22.84 19.46 -10.86
C ASP A 333 22.26 19.05 -12.21
N ASP A 334 22.00 17.77 -12.42
CA ASP A 334 21.41 17.27 -13.67
C ASP A 334 20.01 17.87 -13.94
N LEU A 335 19.27 18.27 -12.91
CA LEU A 335 17.96 18.92 -13.03
C LEU A 335 18.04 20.45 -12.92
N ASN A 336 19.04 20.98 -12.20
CA ASN A 336 19.18 22.41 -11.99
C ASN A 336 20.04 23.11 -13.07
N PHE A 337 21.07 22.45 -13.60
CA PHE A 337 21.99 22.96 -14.63
C PHE A 337 22.44 21.88 -15.64
N PHE A 338 21.47 21.28 -16.33
CA PHE A 338 21.58 20.14 -17.26
C PHE A 338 22.84 20.11 -18.18
N LEU A 339 23.42 21.25 -18.59
CA LEU A 339 24.81 21.28 -19.11
C LEU A 339 25.51 22.59 -18.70
N THR A 340 26.76 22.54 -18.24
CA THR A 340 27.65 23.72 -18.16
C THR A 340 28.75 23.65 -19.22
N LEU A 341 28.79 24.63 -20.13
CA LEU A 341 29.90 24.84 -21.06
C LEU A 341 30.81 25.98 -20.56
N GLY A 342 32.04 26.05 -21.09
CA GLY A 342 33.06 27.04 -20.68
C GLY A 342 32.70 28.51 -20.91
N ASP A 343 31.54 28.80 -21.52
CA ASP A 343 30.94 30.11 -21.75
C ASP A 343 29.60 30.34 -21.03
N GLY A 344 29.11 29.39 -20.21
CA GLY A 344 27.90 29.49 -19.40
C GLY A 344 27.08 28.19 -19.32
N VAL A 345 25.89 28.25 -18.70
CA VAL A 345 24.94 27.13 -18.66
C VAL A 345 24.33 26.94 -20.06
N SER A 346 24.41 25.72 -20.58
CA SER A 346 23.90 25.24 -21.87
C SER A 346 22.73 24.26 -21.65
N GLY A 347 21.67 24.65 -20.95
CA GLY A 347 20.55 23.74 -20.65
C GLY A 347 19.30 24.47 -20.15
N PHE A 348 18.44 23.75 -19.44
CA PHE A 348 17.35 24.32 -18.64
C PHE A 348 17.69 24.22 -17.13
N SER A 349 16.95 24.94 -16.29
CA SER A 349 16.98 24.80 -14.83
C SER A 349 15.57 24.52 -14.35
N LEU A 350 15.33 23.31 -13.85
CA LEU A 350 14.00 22.89 -13.39
C LEU A 350 13.54 23.74 -12.20
N ALA A 351 14.45 24.07 -11.27
CA ALA A 351 14.16 24.96 -10.15
C ALA A 351 13.72 26.35 -10.62
N ALA A 352 14.44 26.96 -11.58
CA ALA A 352 14.05 28.25 -12.16
C ALA A 352 12.69 28.15 -12.88
N LEU A 353 12.42 27.05 -13.59
CA LEU A 353 11.15 26.81 -14.26
C LEU A 353 9.98 26.65 -13.27
N ASN A 354 10.17 26.01 -12.12
CA ASN A 354 9.15 25.91 -11.07
C ASN A 354 8.78 27.29 -10.51
N ILE A 355 9.79 28.12 -10.22
CA ILE A 355 9.59 29.49 -9.75
C ILE A 355 8.84 30.31 -10.80
N LEU A 356 9.29 30.27 -12.07
CA LEU A 356 8.64 30.96 -13.17
C LEU A 356 7.19 30.50 -13.36
N ARG A 357 6.92 29.20 -13.26
CA ARG A 357 5.57 28.65 -13.39
C ARG A 357 4.66 29.09 -12.25
N GLY A 358 5.17 29.15 -11.01
CA GLY A 358 4.42 29.71 -9.88
C GLY A 358 3.98 31.15 -10.12
N ARG A 359 4.88 31.99 -10.67
CA ARG A 359 4.58 33.38 -11.04
C ARG A 359 3.66 33.48 -12.27
N ASP A 360 3.78 32.57 -13.22
CA ASP A 360 2.88 32.46 -14.38
C ASP A 360 1.45 32.12 -13.98
N HIS A 361 1.30 31.23 -13.00
CA HIS A 361 0.01 30.83 -12.45
C HIS A 361 -0.50 31.78 -11.35
N GLY A 362 0.29 32.80 -10.99
CA GLY A 362 -0.09 33.82 -10.02
C GLY A 362 -0.25 33.27 -8.61
N LEU A 363 0.66 32.40 -8.17
CA LEU A 363 0.72 31.95 -6.78
C LEU A 363 1.05 33.11 -5.83
N GLN A 364 0.48 33.08 -4.64
CA GLN A 364 0.87 33.98 -3.54
C GLN A 364 2.29 33.67 -3.05
N SER A 365 2.85 34.60 -2.27
CA SER A 365 4.07 34.33 -1.51
C SER A 365 3.85 33.19 -0.52
N TYR A 366 4.93 32.56 -0.05
CA TYR A 366 4.86 31.54 0.98
C TYR A 366 4.12 32.04 2.23
N VAL A 367 4.49 33.23 2.75
CA VAL A 367 3.92 33.77 4.00
C VAL A 367 2.43 34.10 3.87
N ASP A 368 2.00 34.64 2.73
CA ASP A 368 0.59 34.95 2.48
C ASP A 368 -0.24 33.67 2.31
N THR A 369 0.34 32.64 1.68
CA THR A 369 -0.30 31.32 1.54
C THR A 369 -0.45 30.65 2.91
N ARG A 370 0.63 30.64 3.71
CA ARG A 370 0.62 30.08 5.07
C ARG A 370 -0.43 30.75 5.95
N ALA A 371 -0.46 32.08 5.94
CA ALA A 371 -1.46 32.85 6.67
C ALA A 371 -2.89 32.56 6.23
N ALA A 372 -3.12 32.35 4.92
CA ALA A 372 -4.44 32.04 4.39
C ALA A 372 -4.93 30.62 4.75
N LEU A 373 -4.04 29.63 4.71
CA LEU A 373 -4.43 28.21 4.84
C LEU A 373 -4.27 27.65 6.25
N LEU A 374 -3.18 27.99 6.94
CA LEU A 374 -2.93 27.54 8.32
C LEU A 374 -3.41 28.57 9.36
N GLY A 375 -3.42 29.86 9.02
CA GLY A 375 -3.85 30.92 9.93
C GLY A 375 -2.95 31.08 11.16
N ASP A 376 -1.74 30.54 11.12
CA ASP A 376 -0.76 30.52 12.20
C ASP A 376 0.26 31.68 12.12
N LEU A 377 0.21 32.46 11.04
CA LEU A 377 1.10 33.58 10.76
C LEU A 377 0.31 34.86 10.44
N ASP A 378 0.80 36.02 10.91
CA ASP A 378 0.27 37.34 10.54
C ASP A 378 1.29 38.08 9.64
N PRO A 379 1.09 38.11 8.31
CA PRO A 379 2.02 38.76 7.38
C PRO A 379 2.22 40.25 7.68
N ALA A 380 1.19 40.94 8.17
CA ALA A 380 1.29 42.37 8.45
C ALA A 380 2.21 42.70 9.64
N ALA A 381 2.52 41.70 10.48
CA ALA A 381 3.41 41.83 11.62
C ALA A 381 4.89 41.56 11.27
N LEU A 382 5.18 40.93 10.12
CA LEU A 382 6.53 40.53 9.74
C LEU A 382 7.34 41.70 9.17
N ALA A 383 8.57 41.85 9.66
CA ALA A 383 9.56 42.71 9.01
C ALA A 383 10.00 42.08 7.69
N ALA A 384 10.47 42.91 6.75
CA ALA A 384 10.90 42.43 5.43
C ALA A 384 12.03 41.38 5.55
N ASP A 385 12.96 41.57 6.48
CA ASP A 385 14.13 40.72 6.70
C ASP A 385 13.87 39.54 7.66
N ASP A 386 12.62 39.25 8.04
CA ASP A 386 12.27 38.23 9.03
C ASP A 386 12.14 36.82 8.42
N PHE A 387 13.23 36.30 7.85
CA PHE A 387 13.26 34.95 7.27
C PHE A 387 13.14 33.82 8.30
N ALA A 388 13.29 34.12 9.58
CA ALA A 388 13.02 33.19 10.68
C ALA A 388 11.52 32.80 10.77
N ALA A 389 10.64 33.51 10.06
CA ALA A 389 9.24 33.12 9.90
C ALA A 389 9.04 31.89 8.99
N ILE A 390 10.07 31.48 8.21
CA ILE A 390 10.02 30.32 7.32
C ILE A 390 10.82 29.15 7.91
N SER A 391 12.08 29.41 8.26
CA SER A 391 13.01 28.37 8.71
C SER A 391 13.77 28.80 9.96
N SER A 392 13.96 27.87 10.89
CA SER A 392 14.81 28.04 12.06
C SER A 392 16.30 27.88 11.76
N ASP A 393 16.65 27.37 10.57
CA ASP A 393 18.03 27.17 10.14
C ASP A 393 18.71 28.50 9.73
N PRO A 394 19.78 28.93 10.41
CA PRO A 394 20.50 30.15 10.08
C PRO A 394 21.14 30.16 8.68
N GLU A 395 21.52 28.99 8.12
CA GLU A 395 22.11 28.90 6.79
C GLU A 395 21.03 29.16 5.73
N VAL A 396 19.88 28.49 5.84
CA VAL A 396 18.71 28.75 4.99
C VAL A 396 18.27 30.22 5.06
N GLN A 397 18.23 30.81 6.26
CA GLN A 397 17.89 32.23 6.42
C GLN A 397 18.88 33.15 5.68
N ALA A 398 20.18 32.83 5.71
CA ALA A 398 21.21 33.60 5.03
C ALA A 398 21.08 33.49 3.49
N ASP A 399 20.84 32.28 2.99
CA ASP A 399 20.68 32.05 1.55
C ASP A 399 19.42 32.74 1.01
N LEU A 400 18.30 32.69 1.76
CA LEU A 400 17.08 33.43 1.39
C LEU A 400 17.33 34.94 1.35
N ALA A 401 18.07 35.49 2.32
CA ALA A 401 18.39 36.91 2.39
C ALA A 401 19.40 37.36 1.31
N GLU A 402 20.13 36.43 0.67
CA GLU A 402 21.02 36.75 -0.45
C GLU A 402 20.23 37.05 -1.72
N VAL A 403 19.10 36.36 -1.94
CA VAL A 403 18.33 36.47 -3.19
C VAL A 403 17.01 37.25 -3.04
N TYR A 404 16.37 37.24 -1.87
CA TYR A 404 15.11 37.96 -1.64
C TYR A 404 15.33 39.23 -0.79
N ASP A 405 14.74 40.34 -1.23
CA ASP A 405 14.75 41.60 -0.45
C ASP A 405 13.77 41.56 0.74
N SER A 406 12.80 40.63 0.71
CA SER A 406 11.73 40.56 1.69
C SER A 406 11.14 39.14 1.79
N VAL A 407 10.79 38.71 3.00
CA VAL A 407 10.07 37.44 3.28
C VAL A 407 8.74 37.35 2.51
N HIS A 408 8.06 38.49 2.30
CA HIS A 408 6.85 38.63 1.48
C HIS A 408 7.03 38.35 -0.02
N GLN A 409 8.26 38.12 -0.49
CA GLN A 409 8.56 37.83 -1.89
C GLN A 409 8.95 36.38 -2.12
N VAL A 410 9.14 35.58 -1.06
CA VAL A 410 9.56 34.18 -1.19
C VAL A 410 8.47 33.40 -1.91
N ASP A 411 8.81 32.86 -3.07
CA ASP A 411 7.89 32.06 -3.90
C ASP A 411 7.40 30.83 -3.10
N LEU A 412 6.12 30.47 -3.23
CA LEU A 412 5.50 29.37 -2.46
C LEU A 412 6.30 28.06 -2.54
N TRP A 413 6.78 27.69 -3.73
CA TRP A 413 7.58 26.48 -3.92
C TRP A 413 8.87 26.50 -3.09
N VAL A 414 9.58 27.64 -3.07
CA VAL A 414 10.82 27.80 -2.32
C VAL A 414 10.56 27.75 -0.82
N GLY A 415 9.59 28.54 -0.34
CA GLY A 415 9.31 28.64 1.10
C GLY A 415 8.82 27.33 1.70
N GLY A 416 7.97 26.57 0.98
CA GLY A 416 7.49 25.29 1.48
C GLY A 416 8.51 24.14 1.43
N LEU A 417 9.57 24.26 0.61
CA LEU A 417 10.68 23.31 0.62
C LEU A 417 11.64 23.50 1.81
N VAL A 418 11.77 24.74 2.29
CA VAL A 418 12.74 25.08 3.34
C VAL A 418 12.10 25.38 4.69
N GLU A 419 10.78 25.16 4.81
CA GLU A 419 10.07 25.38 6.07
C GLU A 419 10.46 24.35 7.14
N ASP A 420 10.35 24.75 8.42
CA ASP A 420 10.63 23.84 9.53
C ASP A 420 9.70 22.62 9.53
N ARG A 421 10.29 21.42 9.67
CA ARG A 421 9.60 20.12 9.71
C ARG A 421 9.42 19.65 11.16
N VAL A 422 8.40 18.82 11.41
CA VAL A 422 8.17 18.19 12.72
C VAL A 422 8.97 16.89 12.80
N GLY A 423 10.11 16.91 13.51
CA GLY A 423 10.98 15.74 13.57
C GLY A 423 11.52 15.37 12.18
N ASP A 424 11.42 14.10 11.81
CA ASP A 424 11.85 13.57 10.51
C ASP A 424 10.69 13.50 9.48
N ALA A 425 9.63 14.31 9.67
CA ALA A 425 8.51 14.39 8.74
C ALA A 425 9.02 14.73 7.32
N PRO A 426 8.52 14.08 6.25
CA PRO A 426 8.98 14.38 4.89
C PRO A 426 8.63 15.80 4.46
N LEU A 427 7.38 16.23 4.72
CA LEU A 427 6.88 17.55 4.38
C LEU A 427 6.78 18.47 5.59
N GLY A 428 7.01 19.75 5.34
CA GLY A 428 6.61 20.80 6.26
C GLY A 428 5.09 20.99 6.33
N PRO A 429 4.59 21.73 7.34
CA PRO A 429 3.16 21.84 7.61
C PRO A 429 2.33 22.42 6.47
N LEU A 430 2.85 23.39 5.70
CA LEU A 430 2.07 24.03 4.65
C LEU A 430 1.88 23.09 3.46
N PHE A 431 2.95 22.43 3.01
CA PHE A 431 2.85 21.48 1.91
C PHE A 431 2.08 20.22 2.30
N ALA A 432 2.26 19.72 3.52
CA ALA A 432 1.44 18.62 4.04
C ALA A 432 -0.05 18.98 4.02
N TRP A 433 -0.41 20.21 4.39
CA TRP A 433 -1.79 20.68 4.33
C TRP A 433 -2.34 20.74 2.90
N ILE A 434 -1.59 21.32 1.95
CA ILE A 434 -2.03 21.48 0.56
C ILE A 434 -2.19 20.12 -0.13
N VAL A 435 -1.25 19.19 0.09
CA VAL A 435 -1.31 17.83 -0.45
C VAL A 435 -2.51 17.10 0.13
N ALA A 436 -2.68 17.11 1.46
CA ALA A 436 -3.79 16.43 2.10
C ALA A 436 -5.16 16.99 1.69
N ASP A 437 -5.30 18.31 1.56
CA ASP A 437 -6.52 18.95 1.07
C ASP A 437 -6.87 18.49 -0.35
N GLN A 438 -5.89 18.42 -1.25
CA GLN A 438 -6.12 17.98 -2.63
C GLN A 438 -6.65 16.55 -2.68
N PHE A 439 -5.95 15.60 -2.05
CA PHE A 439 -6.37 14.19 -2.07
C PHE A 439 -7.70 13.99 -1.31
N LEU A 440 -7.94 14.73 -0.23
CA LEU A 440 -9.22 14.69 0.46
C LEU A 440 -10.39 15.11 -0.45
N ARG A 441 -10.21 16.18 -1.23
CA ARG A 441 -11.24 16.66 -2.17
C ARG A 441 -11.40 15.72 -3.36
N THR A 442 -10.31 15.24 -3.94
CA THR A 442 -10.34 14.27 -5.05
C THR A 442 -11.09 12.99 -4.64
N ARG A 443 -10.80 12.43 -3.46
CA ARG A 443 -11.53 11.27 -2.92
C ARG A 443 -13.01 11.54 -2.69
N ALA A 444 -13.36 12.69 -2.10
CA ALA A 444 -14.75 13.00 -1.77
C ALA A 444 -15.60 13.37 -3.00
N ALA A 445 -14.99 13.90 -4.06
CA ALA A 445 -15.70 14.31 -5.27
C ALA A 445 -15.92 13.17 -6.28
N ASP A 446 -15.32 12.00 -6.05
CA ASP A 446 -15.45 10.84 -6.92
C ASP A 446 -16.52 9.88 -6.40
N GLU A 447 -17.58 9.68 -7.19
CA GLU A 447 -18.71 8.80 -6.84
C GLU A 447 -18.30 7.33 -6.82
N GLY A 448 -17.30 6.93 -7.62
CA GLY A 448 -16.85 5.53 -7.75
C GLY A 448 -15.57 5.23 -6.99
N PHE A 449 -15.15 6.10 -6.07
CA PHE A 449 -13.88 5.94 -5.36
C PHE A 449 -13.85 4.65 -4.53
N GLY A 450 -12.94 3.75 -4.86
CA GLY A 450 -12.75 2.45 -4.20
C GLY A 450 -13.86 1.44 -4.52
N ASP A 451 -14.80 1.76 -5.41
CA ASP A 451 -15.90 0.88 -5.75
C ASP A 451 -15.41 -0.24 -6.68
N LEU A 452 -15.56 -1.48 -6.21
CA LEU A 452 -15.38 -2.67 -7.02
C LEU A 452 -16.71 -3.07 -7.68
N PRO A 453 -16.71 -3.56 -8.93
CA PRO A 453 -17.93 -4.03 -9.59
C PRO A 453 -18.70 -5.08 -8.78
N ASP A 454 -20.00 -4.88 -8.54
CA ASP A 454 -20.91 -5.79 -7.80
C ASP A 454 -20.90 -7.25 -8.29
N MET A 455 -20.46 -7.46 -9.53
CA MET A 455 -20.39 -8.76 -10.19
C MET A 455 -19.13 -9.56 -9.88
N LEU A 456 -18.17 -8.98 -9.15
CA LEU A 456 -16.98 -9.69 -8.68
C LEU A 456 -17.34 -10.65 -7.55
N ASP A 457 -16.68 -11.81 -7.58
CA ASP A 457 -16.76 -12.77 -6.47
C ASP A 457 -16.20 -12.13 -5.18
N PRO A 458 -16.82 -12.35 -4.00
CA PRO A 458 -16.34 -11.76 -2.75
C PRO A 458 -14.89 -12.08 -2.39
N ALA A 459 -14.38 -13.27 -2.72
CA ALA A 459 -12.98 -13.62 -2.47
C ALA A 459 -12.04 -12.85 -3.38
N LEU A 460 -12.43 -12.68 -4.65
CA LEU A 460 -11.69 -11.84 -5.60
C LEU A 460 -11.71 -10.36 -5.18
N ALA A 461 -12.84 -9.84 -4.70
CA ALA A 461 -12.92 -8.48 -4.19
C ALA A 461 -12.02 -8.27 -2.95
N ALA A 462 -11.91 -9.27 -2.08
CA ALA A 462 -10.98 -9.25 -0.96
C ALA A 462 -9.51 -9.28 -1.42
N GLU A 463 -9.16 -10.09 -2.42
CA GLU A 463 -7.82 -10.12 -3.03
C GLU A 463 -7.41 -8.75 -3.59
N VAL A 464 -8.32 -8.10 -4.33
CA VAL A 464 -8.08 -6.77 -4.89
C VAL A 464 -7.91 -5.72 -3.78
N SER A 465 -8.76 -5.75 -2.76
CA SER A 465 -8.70 -4.81 -1.63
C SER A 465 -7.44 -4.99 -0.78
N GLY A 466 -6.88 -6.21 -0.74
CA GLY A 466 -5.64 -6.54 -0.04
C GLY A 466 -4.38 -6.13 -0.80
N THR A 467 -4.44 -6.10 -2.14
CA THR A 467 -3.29 -5.87 -3.01
C THR A 467 -2.54 -4.57 -2.69
N GLY A 468 -1.23 -4.67 -2.47
CA GLY A 468 -0.28 -3.57 -2.46
C GLY A 468 0.59 -3.51 -3.71
N LEU A 469 1.41 -2.45 -3.81
CA LEU A 469 2.32 -2.29 -4.96
C LEU A 469 3.36 -3.40 -5.05
N ARG A 470 3.81 -3.94 -3.91
CA ARG A 470 4.69 -5.12 -3.86
C ARG A 470 4.07 -6.30 -4.62
N ASP A 471 2.81 -6.62 -4.33
CA ASP A 471 2.12 -7.76 -4.95
C ASP A 471 2.02 -7.61 -6.46
N ILE A 472 1.71 -6.39 -6.93
CA ILE A 472 1.67 -6.06 -8.36
C ILE A 472 3.05 -6.26 -9.00
N ILE A 473 4.12 -5.79 -8.37
CA ILE A 473 5.48 -5.99 -8.89
C ILE A 473 5.79 -7.49 -8.97
N LEU A 474 5.67 -8.23 -7.87
CA LEU A 474 6.02 -9.65 -7.81
C LEU A 474 5.25 -10.50 -8.82
N ARG A 475 3.95 -10.23 -9.03
CA ARG A 475 3.12 -11.06 -9.92
C ARG A 475 3.21 -10.72 -11.42
N ASN A 476 3.83 -9.59 -11.79
CA ASN A 476 3.97 -9.15 -13.19
C ASN A 476 5.41 -9.02 -13.66
N THR A 477 6.37 -9.42 -12.82
CA THR A 477 7.80 -9.39 -13.10
C THR A 477 8.44 -10.71 -12.67
N GLU A 478 9.73 -10.87 -12.92
CA GLU A 478 10.55 -11.95 -12.36
C GLU A 478 11.25 -11.50 -11.07
N VAL A 479 10.82 -10.41 -10.44
CA VAL A 479 11.32 -10.02 -9.12
C VAL A 479 10.79 -11.01 -8.09
N GLU A 480 11.68 -11.79 -7.48
CA GLU A 480 11.30 -12.77 -6.46
C GLU A 480 11.06 -12.13 -5.09
N HIS A 481 11.87 -11.13 -4.73
CA HIS A 481 11.87 -10.56 -3.38
C HIS A 481 11.96 -9.03 -3.35
N LEU A 482 11.05 -8.45 -2.57
CA LEU A 482 10.91 -7.02 -2.29
C LEU A 482 10.53 -6.85 -0.82
N GLN A 483 10.95 -5.73 -0.24
CA GLN A 483 10.52 -5.37 1.12
C GLN A 483 9.01 -5.14 1.16
N ALA A 484 8.40 -5.37 2.34
CA ALA A 484 6.96 -5.29 2.55
C ALA A 484 6.35 -3.94 2.14
N ASP A 485 6.98 -2.83 2.55
CA ASP A 485 6.61 -1.49 2.12
C ASP A 485 7.63 -0.98 1.09
N PRO A 486 7.28 -0.99 -0.21
CA PRO A 486 8.22 -0.60 -1.25
C PRO A 486 8.41 0.92 -1.35
N PHE A 487 7.66 1.74 -0.59
CA PHE A 487 7.85 3.19 -0.50
C PHE A 487 8.86 3.62 0.56
N HIS A 488 9.24 2.72 1.45
CA HIS A 488 10.42 2.88 2.30
C HIS A 488 11.55 1.99 1.77
N TRP A 489 12.75 2.54 1.66
CA TRP A 489 13.87 1.72 1.20
C TRP A 489 14.36 0.83 2.33
N ALA A 490 14.78 -0.37 1.99
CA ALA A 490 15.40 -1.31 2.92
C ALA A 490 16.81 -1.66 2.44
N ALA A 491 17.75 -1.73 3.38
CA ALA A 491 19.10 -2.15 3.05
C ALA A 491 19.13 -3.63 2.66
N ARG A 492 19.49 -3.94 1.41
CA ARG A 492 19.57 -5.32 0.93
C ARG A 492 20.85 -6.00 1.40
N ARG A 493 20.73 -7.22 1.91
CA ARG A 493 21.87 -8.09 2.29
C ARG A 493 21.59 -9.52 1.83
N MET A 494 22.46 -10.05 0.99
CA MET A 494 22.31 -11.39 0.42
C MET A 494 23.42 -12.31 0.90
N GLY A 495 23.06 -13.58 1.13
CA GLY A 495 23.95 -14.72 1.26
C GLY A 495 24.42 -15.27 -0.09
N ASP A 496 25.01 -16.46 -0.04
CA ASP A 496 25.34 -17.30 -1.19
C ASP A 496 24.66 -18.69 -1.07
N GLU A 497 25.03 -19.67 -1.90
CA GLU A 497 24.43 -21.02 -1.84
C GLU A 497 24.91 -21.86 -0.63
N GLY A 498 25.58 -21.25 0.35
CA GLY A 498 26.12 -21.91 1.54
C GLY A 498 25.66 -21.25 2.83
N SER A 499 25.95 -21.90 3.96
CA SER A 499 25.53 -21.41 5.28
C SER A 499 26.12 -20.05 5.65
N ASP A 500 25.26 -19.06 5.85
CA ASP A 500 25.61 -17.67 6.11
C ASP A 500 25.21 -17.16 7.51
N ASP A 501 25.91 -16.12 7.98
CA ASP A 501 25.52 -15.36 9.18
C ASP A 501 25.36 -13.88 8.80
N ILE A 502 24.12 -13.50 8.49
CA ILE A 502 23.73 -12.18 8.01
C ILE A 502 23.14 -11.38 9.18
N TRP A 503 23.70 -10.19 9.41
CA TRP A 503 23.21 -9.25 10.41
C TRP A 503 22.71 -7.99 9.70
N GLY A 504 21.51 -7.55 10.05
CA GLY A 504 20.91 -6.28 9.67
C GLY A 504 21.51 -5.10 10.41
N SER A 505 20.73 -4.02 10.49
CA SER A 505 21.09 -2.72 11.04
C SER A 505 20.07 -2.27 12.07
N ALA A 506 19.89 -0.97 12.27
CA ALA A 506 18.78 -0.45 13.07
C ALA A 506 17.68 0.17 12.19
N ALA A 507 17.91 0.20 10.87
CA ALA A 507 16.94 0.58 9.86
C ALA A 507 16.34 -0.68 9.25
N SER A 508 15.28 -0.53 8.45
CA SER A 508 14.72 -1.64 7.69
C SER A 508 15.76 -2.29 6.76
N ASP A 509 15.89 -3.60 6.86
CA ASP A 509 16.75 -4.44 6.04
C ASP A 509 15.91 -5.48 5.26
N LEU A 510 16.37 -5.82 4.06
CA LEU A 510 15.87 -6.95 3.27
C LEU A 510 17.00 -7.98 3.18
N MET A 511 16.84 -9.10 3.87
CA MET A 511 17.87 -10.13 4.04
C MET A 511 17.46 -11.43 3.35
N MET A 512 18.39 -12.06 2.62
CA MET A 512 18.13 -13.34 1.95
C MET A 512 19.29 -14.30 2.20
N GLY A 513 19.00 -15.49 2.71
CA GLY A 513 19.96 -16.58 2.93
C GLY A 513 20.32 -17.30 1.63
N MET A 514 19.32 -17.66 0.84
CA MET A 514 19.40 -18.51 -0.36
C MET A 514 19.45 -20.00 -0.02
N ASP A 515 20.41 -20.77 -0.55
CA ASP A 515 20.58 -22.17 -0.14
C ASP A 515 21.54 -22.18 1.06
N GLY A 516 21.37 -23.06 2.04
CA GLY A 516 22.23 -22.98 3.21
C GLY A 516 21.68 -23.58 4.48
N GLN A 517 22.20 -23.07 5.59
CA GLN A 517 21.67 -23.22 6.95
C GLN A 517 22.04 -21.90 7.58
N ASP A 518 21.17 -20.94 7.37
CA ASP A 518 21.49 -19.55 7.44
C ASP A 518 21.02 -18.97 8.76
N LYS A 519 21.69 -17.91 9.17
CA LYS A 519 21.31 -17.16 10.36
C LYS A 519 21.14 -15.71 9.96
N LEU A 520 19.90 -15.25 9.96
CA LEU A 520 19.52 -13.89 9.65
C LEU A 520 19.05 -13.17 10.93
N VAL A 521 19.55 -11.97 11.18
CA VAL A 521 19.22 -11.18 12.39
C VAL A 521 18.93 -9.72 12.01
N GLY A 522 17.67 -9.30 12.08
CA GLY A 522 17.18 -7.95 11.75
C GLY A 522 17.62 -6.86 12.71
N LEU A 523 17.40 -7.08 14.02
CA LEU A 523 17.69 -6.18 15.15
C LEU A 523 16.57 -5.16 15.44
N ASN A 524 16.58 -4.00 14.78
CA ASN A 524 15.51 -3.00 14.86
C ASN A 524 15.20 -2.54 13.43
N GLY A 525 14.12 -1.81 13.25
CA GLY A 525 13.62 -1.53 11.91
C GLY A 525 12.53 -2.54 11.58
N ARG A 526 11.83 -2.30 10.47
CA ARG A 526 10.86 -3.26 9.92
C ARG A 526 11.57 -4.04 8.84
N ASP A 527 11.98 -5.25 9.16
CA ASP A 527 12.87 -6.07 8.35
C ASP A 527 12.10 -7.16 7.61
N ALA A 528 12.61 -7.56 6.45
CA ALA A 528 12.11 -8.71 5.70
C ALA A 528 13.24 -9.73 5.54
N LEU A 529 13.10 -10.91 6.13
CA LEU A 529 14.11 -11.96 6.20
C LEU A 529 13.59 -13.20 5.45
N PHE A 530 14.37 -13.68 4.49
CA PHE A 530 14.07 -14.86 3.69
C PHE A 530 15.20 -15.89 3.91
N GLY A 531 14.91 -17.04 4.51
CA GLY A 531 15.88 -18.12 4.73
C GLY A 531 16.26 -18.75 3.40
N GLY A 532 15.28 -19.35 2.74
CA GLY A 532 15.44 -19.99 1.45
C GLY A 532 15.46 -21.51 1.62
N ALA A 533 16.43 -22.22 1.06
CA ALA A 533 16.54 -23.66 1.27
C ALA A 533 17.55 -23.95 2.37
N GLY A 534 17.17 -24.70 3.40
CA GLY A 534 18.05 -24.91 4.54
C GLY A 534 17.30 -25.17 5.82
N ASN A 535 18.04 -25.38 6.90
CA ASN A 535 17.45 -25.30 8.24
C ASN A 535 17.97 -24.01 8.86
N ASP A 536 17.17 -22.97 8.78
CA ASP A 536 17.56 -21.59 8.97
C ASP A 536 17.10 -21.05 10.32
N LEU A 537 17.75 -19.96 10.75
CA LEU A 537 17.43 -19.24 11.98
C LEU A 537 17.22 -17.76 11.66
N LEU A 538 15.96 -17.34 11.66
CA LEU A 538 15.55 -15.97 11.38
C LEU A 538 15.12 -15.28 12.68
N LYS A 539 15.55 -14.03 12.85
CA LYS A 539 15.21 -13.19 14.01
C LYS A 539 14.86 -11.78 13.54
N GLY A 540 13.60 -11.39 13.69
CA GLY A 540 13.10 -10.04 13.36
C GLY A 540 13.72 -9.00 14.29
N GLY A 541 13.13 -8.80 15.47
CA GLY A 541 13.71 -7.88 16.45
C GLY A 541 12.73 -7.06 17.25
N MET A 542 12.53 -5.79 16.88
CA MET A 542 11.87 -4.80 17.73
C MET A 542 10.66 -4.12 17.08
N ALA A 543 10.53 -4.21 15.76
CA ALA A 543 9.39 -3.65 15.02
C ALA A 543 8.66 -4.77 14.29
N ALA A 544 7.61 -4.41 13.54
CA ALA A 544 6.87 -5.38 12.73
C ALA A 544 7.74 -5.91 11.57
N ASP A 545 8.12 -7.17 11.67
CA ASP A 545 9.04 -7.84 10.74
C ASP A 545 8.33 -8.94 9.95
N GLU A 546 8.85 -9.26 8.76
CA GLU A 546 8.41 -10.38 7.91
C GLU A 546 9.52 -11.43 7.84
N LEU A 547 9.23 -12.66 8.24
CA LEU A 547 10.17 -13.77 8.27
C LEU A 547 9.58 -14.93 7.46
N LEU A 548 10.33 -15.40 6.47
CA LEU A 548 9.98 -16.55 5.63
C LEU A 548 11.11 -17.57 5.72
N GLY A 549 10.82 -18.75 6.27
CA GLY A 549 11.77 -19.85 6.45
C GLY A 549 12.19 -20.42 5.11
N GLY A 550 11.22 -20.97 4.38
CA GLY A 550 11.41 -21.55 3.07
C GLY A 550 11.35 -23.07 3.14
N THR A 551 12.31 -23.77 2.53
CA THR A 551 12.34 -25.23 2.60
C THR A 551 13.33 -25.74 3.62
N GLY A 552 12.91 -26.62 4.52
CA GLY A 552 13.70 -27.30 5.55
C GLY A 552 13.11 -27.04 6.94
N ASP A 553 13.76 -27.53 8.00
CA ASP A 553 13.21 -27.35 9.36
C ASP A 553 13.81 -26.07 9.99
N ASP A 554 13.03 -24.99 10.00
CA ASP A 554 13.44 -23.63 10.31
C ASP A 554 13.04 -23.17 11.72
N VAL A 555 13.71 -22.10 12.19
CA VAL A 555 13.39 -21.43 13.45
C VAL A 555 13.21 -19.93 13.23
N LEU A 556 11.98 -19.46 13.38
CA LEU A 556 11.59 -18.06 13.17
C LEU A 556 11.20 -17.40 14.49
N LEU A 557 11.81 -16.26 14.80
CA LEU A 557 11.56 -15.50 16.02
C LEU A 557 11.22 -14.04 15.71
N GLY A 558 9.96 -13.64 15.89
CA GLY A 558 9.48 -12.26 15.68
C GLY A 558 9.99 -11.27 16.75
N TRP A 559 9.85 -11.67 18.02
CA TRP A 559 10.20 -10.94 19.26
C TRP A 559 9.23 -9.85 19.66
N ARG A 560 9.25 -8.70 19.01
CA ARG A 560 8.41 -7.54 19.37
C ARG A 560 8.01 -6.90 18.07
N GLY A 561 6.74 -6.58 17.96
CA GLY A 561 6.23 -6.05 16.71
C GLY A 561 4.87 -6.68 16.47
N ASN A 562 4.27 -6.37 15.34
CA ASN A 562 3.19 -7.21 14.84
C ASN A 562 3.80 -7.93 13.66
N ASP A 563 4.34 -9.13 13.90
CA ASP A 563 5.23 -9.83 12.99
C ASP A 563 4.45 -10.81 12.11
N VAL A 564 4.98 -11.06 10.91
CA VAL A 564 4.48 -12.09 10.00
C VAL A 564 5.55 -13.14 9.83
N LEU A 565 5.28 -14.37 10.26
CA LEU A 565 6.19 -15.50 10.20
C LEU A 565 5.55 -16.60 9.35
N ALA A 566 6.24 -17.10 8.34
CA ALA A 566 5.85 -18.33 7.64
C ALA A 566 7.01 -19.34 7.58
N GLY A 567 6.76 -20.58 7.99
CA GLY A 567 7.70 -21.69 7.89
C GLY A 567 7.87 -22.16 6.45
N GLU A 568 6.75 -22.29 5.76
CA GLU A 568 6.59 -22.86 4.41
C GLU A 568 6.70 -24.38 4.37
N ALA A 569 7.87 -24.98 4.18
CA ALA A 569 7.98 -26.42 3.97
C ALA A 569 9.03 -27.07 4.85
N GLY A 570 8.61 -27.87 5.81
CA GLY A 570 9.45 -28.59 6.76
C GLY A 570 8.80 -28.59 8.14
N ASN A 571 9.50 -29.08 9.16
CA ASN A 571 8.97 -29.08 10.53
C ASN A 571 9.52 -27.85 11.27
N ASP A 572 8.77 -26.77 11.23
CA ASP A 572 9.22 -25.44 11.61
C ASP A 572 8.88 -25.09 13.06
N SER A 573 9.65 -24.15 13.62
CA SER A 573 9.37 -23.57 14.93
C SER A 573 9.24 -22.05 14.83
N LEU A 574 8.00 -21.58 14.93
CA LEU A 574 7.64 -20.17 14.83
C LEU A 574 7.27 -19.62 16.21
N ARG A 575 7.76 -18.41 16.51
CA ARG A 575 7.43 -17.70 17.75
C ARG A 575 7.28 -16.20 17.53
N GLY A 576 6.06 -15.68 17.67
CA GLY A 576 5.75 -14.25 17.61
C GLY A 576 6.30 -13.47 18.80
N SER A 577 5.94 -13.90 20.02
CA SER A 577 6.32 -13.37 21.33
C SER A 577 5.53 -12.16 21.81
N PHE A 578 5.69 -10.96 21.25
CA PHE A 578 5.01 -9.75 21.75
C PHE A 578 4.42 -8.94 20.60
N GLY A 579 3.15 -8.60 20.73
CA GLY A 579 2.34 -7.86 19.76
C GLY A 579 1.42 -8.81 19.01
N SER A 580 0.63 -8.30 18.08
CA SER A 580 -0.36 -9.09 17.34
C SER A 580 0.29 -9.72 16.11
N ASP A 581 0.64 -10.99 16.22
CA ASP A 581 1.46 -11.69 15.23
C ASP A 581 0.61 -12.60 14.32
N ARG A 582 1.09 -12.84 13.10
CA ARG A 582 0.54 -13.85 12.18
C ARG A 582 1.59 -14.92 11.91
N LEU A 583 1.29 -16.15 12.25
CA LEU A 583 2.16 -17.32 12.10
C LEU A 583 1.49 -18.34 11.17
N ASP A 584 2.23 -18.82 10.17
CA ASP A 584 1.81 -19.83 9.19
C ASP A 584 2.87 -20.94 9.16
N GLY A 585 2.52 -22.15 9.60
CA GLY A 585 3.44 -23.31 9.60
C GLY A 585 3.72 -23.76 8.18
N GLY A 586 2.66 -24.01 7.42
CA GLY A 586 2.71 -24.40 6.03
C GLY A 586 2.59 -25.92 5.89
N SER A 587 3.69 -26.61 5.60
CA SER A 587 3.67 -28.05 5.41
C SER A 587 4.74 -28.77 6.22
N GLY A 588 4.33 -29.69 7.07
CA GLY A 588 5.18 -30.44 7.98
C GLY A 588 4.57 -30.44 9.38
N ASP A 589 5.26 -31.06 10.35
CA ASP A 589 4.77 -31.08 11.74
C ASP A 589 5.34 -29.86 12.49
N ASP A 590 4.56 -28.79 12.60
CA ASP A 590 5.03 -27.47 13.02
C ASP A 590 4.75 -27.15 14.50
N LEU A 591 5.55 -26.23 15.05
CA LEU A 591 5.34 -25.63 16.38
C LEU A 591 5.16 -24.12 16.28
N LEU A 592 3.94 -23.65 16.52
CA LEU A 592 3.58 -22.22 16.48
C LEU A 592 3.26 -21.71 17.88
N LEU A 593 3.89 -20.60 18.26
CA LEU A 593 3.73 -19.95 19.56
C LEU A 593 3.44 -18.45 19.36
N GLY A 594 2.18 -18.02 19.59
CA GLY A 594 1.74 -16.64 19.44
C GLY A 594 2.44 -15.71 20.44
N GLY A 595 2.11 -15.81 21.72
CA GLY A 595 2.74 -15.05 22.78
C GLY A 595 1.79 -14.08 23.44
N ASP A 596 2.16 -12.79 23.51
CA ASP A 596 1.33 -11.72 24.07
C ASP A 596 0.74 -10.90 22.92
N GLY A 597 -0.56 -10.94 22.64
CA GLY A 597 -1.08 -10.27 21.45
C GLY A 597 -2.53 -10.56 21.14
N PHE A 598 -2.96 -10.18 19.95
CA PHE A 598 -4.09 -10.86 19.31
C PHE A 598 -3.48 -11.59 18.13
N ASP A 599 -3.23 -12.88 18.29
CA ASP A 599 -2.41 -13.65 17.37
C ASP A 599 -3.27 -14.49 16.44
N GLN A 600 -2.78 -14.72 15.22
CA GLN A 600 -3.37 -15.63 14.24
C GLN A 600 -2.34 -16.71 13.91
N LEU A 601 -2.68 -17.96 14.21
CA LEU A 601 -1.84 -19.13 13.97
C LEU A 601 -2.55 -20.08 13.02
N ASP A 602 -1.87 -20.49 11.96
CA ASP A 602 -2.34 -21.46 10.96
C ASP A 602 -1.29 -22.58 10.84
N GLY A 603 -1.64 -23.80 11.22
CA GLY A 603 -0.72 -24.96 11.15
C GLY A 603 -0.49 -25.39 9.70
N GLY A 604 -1.58 -25.53 8.95
CA GLY A 604 -1.53 -25.86 7.53
C GLY A 604 -1.72 -27.36 7.32
N THR A 605 -0.68 -28.07 6.89
CA THR A 605 -0.72 -29.52 6.69
C THR A 605 0.34 -30.23 7.51
N GLY A 606 -0.05 -31.25 8.26
CA GLY A 606 0.85 -32.03 9.11
C GLY A 606 0.28 -32.11 10.52
N SER A 607 0.99 -32.74 11.45
CA SER A 607 0.51 -32.83 12.84
C SER A 607 1.11 -31.72 13.68
N ASP A 608 0.37 -30.62 13.80
CA ASP A 608 0.87 -29.35 14.30
C ASP A 608 0.60 -29.13 15.79
N THR A 609 1.37 -28.24 16.41
CA THR A 609 1.17 -27.78 17.78
C THR A 609 1.11 -26.26 17.85
N LEU A 610 -0.05 -25.72 18.22
CA LEU A 610 -0.33 -24.29 18.29
C LEU A 610 -0.62 -23.85 19.74
N GLU A 611 0.02 -22.78 20.21
CA GLU A 611 -0.31 -22.10 21.47
C GLU A 611 -0.49 -20.59 21.25
N GLY A 612 -1.70 -20.07 21.51
CA GLY A 612 -2.03 -18.64 21.35
C GLY A 612 -1.33 -17.76 22.38
N GLY A 613 -1.63 -17.96 23.67
CA GLY A 613 -0.92 -17.32 24.77
C GLY A 613 -1.78 -16.33 25.55
N LEU A 614 -1.49 -15.03 25.46
CA LEU A 614 -2.26 -13.96 26.08
C LEU A 614 -2.97 -13.12 25.01
N GLY A 615 -4.26 -12.89 25.22
CA GLY A 615 -5.13 -12.09 24.37
C GLY A 615 -6.10 -12.99 23.61
N ASN A 616 -6.84 -12.44 22.65
CA ASN A 616 -7.90 -13.19 21.96
C ASN A 616 -7.37 -13.73 20.63
N ASP A 617 -7.01 -15.00 20.62
CA ASP A 617 -6.24 -15.57 19.53
C ASP A 617 -7.14 -16.39 18.58
N LEU A 618 -6.69 -16.51 17.33
CA LEU A 618 -7.29 -17.40 16.33
C LEU A 618 -6.27 -18.50 15.99
N LEU A 619 -6.64 -19.75 16.23
CA LEU A 619 -5.82 -20.93 15.96
C LEU A 619 -6.56 -21.83 14.96
N LEU A 620 -5.91 -22.12 13.83
CA LEU A 620 -6.37 -23.04 12.80
C LEU A 620 -5.37 -24.20 12.72
N GLY A 621 -5.80 -25.42 13.03
CA GLY A 621 -4.95 -26.62 12.93
C GLY A 621 -4.68 -26.97 11.47
N GLY A 622 -5.75 -27.23 10.73
CA GLY A 622 -5.69 -27.42 9.29
C GLY A 622 -6.00 -28.86 8.92
N ALA A 623 -4.99 -29.61 8.47
CA ALA A 623 -5.16 -30.99 8.04
C ALA A 623 -4.18 -31.91 8.79
N ASP A 624 -4.65 -33.15 9.05
CA ASP A 624 -4.03 -34.14 9.93
C ASP A 624 -4.29 -33.81 11.42
N GLY A 625 -3.72 -34.57 12.36
CA GLY A 625 -4.12 -34.52 13.77
C GLY A 625 -3.34 -33.51 14.60
N ASP A 626 -4.00 -32.44 15.04
CA ASP A 626 -3.38 -31.25 15.61
C ASP A 626 -3.58 -31.10 17.12
N THR A 627 -2.75 -30.28 17.74
CA THR A 627 -2.82 -29.92 19.17
C THR A 627 -2.89 -28.40 19.32
N LEU A 628 -4.07 -27.89 19.69
CA LEU A 628 -4.34 -26.45 19.81
C LEU A 628 -4.59 -26.05 21.27
N ARG A 629 -3.98 -24.94 21.70
CA ARG A 629 -4.19 -24.36 23.03
C ARG A 629 -4.37 -22.84 22.97
N GLY A 630 -5.57 -22.35 23.30
CA GLY A 630 -5.92 -20.92 23.24
C GLY A 630 -5.09 -20.09 24.21
N GLY A 631 -5.26 -20.33 25.51
CA GLY A 631 -4.44 -19.70 26.54
C GLY A 631 -5.24 -18.81 27.46
N ARG A 632 -5.15 -17.49 27.30
CA ARG A 632 -5.87 -16.50 28.11
C ARG A 632 -6.50 -15.47 27.20
N GLY A 633 -7.81 -15.51 27.07
CA GLY A 633 -8.56 -14.51 26.33
C GLY A 633 -9.91 -15.06 25.95
N ALA A 634 -10.47 -14.54 24.87
CA ALA A 634 -11.61 -15.16 24.23
C ALA A 634 -11.10 -15.73 22.90
N ASP A 635 -10.70 -16.99 22.92
CA ASP A 635 -9.94 -17.60 21.83
C ASP A 635 -10.88 -18.33 20.86
N THR A 636 -10.47 -18.44 19.60
CA THR A 636 -11.16 -19.26 18.59
C THR A 636 -10.20 -20.33 18.09
N LEU A 637 -10.57 -21.60 18.28
CA LEU A 637 -9.80 -22.77 17.89
C LEU A 637 -10.61 -23.60 16.90
N GLU A 638 -10.01 -23.88 15.74
CA GLU A 638 -10.55 -24.76 14.70
C GLU A 638 -9.53 -25.87 14.43
N GLY A 639 -9.88 -27.12 14.74
CA GLY A 639 -9.01 -28.28 14.51
C GLY A 639 -8.81 -28.54 13.02
N GLY A 640 -9.93 -28.69 12.31
CA GLY A 640 -9.92 -28.91 10.87
C GLY A 640 -10.17 -30.37 10.54
N VAL A 641 -9.37 -30.96 9.66
CA VAL A 641 -9.53 -32.37 9.25
C VAL A 641 -8.50 -33.21 10.00
N GLY A 642 -8.92 -34.06 10.92
CA GLY A 642 -7.95 -34.78 11.74
C GLY A 642 -8.59 -35.42 12.95
N ASP A 643 -7.81 -36.17 13.73
CA ASP A 643 -8.21 -36.49 15.11
C ASP A 643 -7.49 -35.47 16.01
N ASP A 644 -8.18 -34.40 16.39
CA ASP A 644 -7.57 -33.20 16.99
C ASP A 644 -7.72 -33.13 18.52
N TRP A 645 -6.83 -32.38 19.17
CA TRP A 645 -6.94 -32.02 20.58
C TRP A 645 -6.95 -30.50 20.77
N LEU A 646 -8.07 -29.97 21.27
CA LEU A 646 -8.29 -28.53 21.46
C LEU A 646 -8.48 -28.22 22.95
N PHE A 647 -7.78 -27.19 23.45
CA PHE A 647 -7.92 -26.71 24.82
C PHE A 647 -8.01 -25.17 24.90
N GLY A 648 -9.19 -24.61 25.22
CA GLY A 648 -9.42 -23.15 25.31
C GLY A 648 -8.66 -22.49 26.47
N ALA A 649 -8.66 -23.17 27.62
CA ALA A 649 -7.95 -22.81 28.85
C ALA A 649 -8.60 -21.71 29.71
N TYR A 650 -8.44 -20.41 29.41
CA TYR A 650 -8.99 -19.34 30.26
C TYR A 650 -9.70 -18.26 29.46
N GLY A 651 -10.97 -18.03 29.82
CA GLY A 651 -11.85 -17.02 29.27
C GLY A 651 -12.92 -17.68 28.41
N PRO A 652 -13.78 -16.91 27.70
CA PRO A 652 -14.87 -17.49 26.94
C PRO A 652 -14.40 -17.88 25.53
N ASP A 653 -14.23 -19.17 25.30
CA ASP A 653 -13.59 -19.70 24.09
C ASP A 653 -14.60 -20.32 23.11
N LEU A 654 -14.25 -20.35 21.83
CA LEU A 654 -14.97 -21.05 20.76
C LEU A 654 -14.07 -22.16 20.21
N LEU A 655 -14.50 -23.42 20.34
CA LEU A 655 -13.78 -24.61 19.90
C LEU A 655 -14.62 -25.35 18.86
N SER A 656 -14.02 -25.64 17.71
CA SER A 656 -14.59 -26.47 16.65
C SER A 656 -13.60 -27.58 16.29
N GLY A 657 -13.97 -28.84 16.46
CA GLY A 657 -13.13 -29.99 16.08
C GLY A 657 -13.04 -30.11 14.55
N GLY A 658 -14.18 -30.41 13.92
CA GLY A 658 -14.28 -30.55 12.47
C GLY A 658 -14.49 -32.02 12.09
N PRO A 659 -14.04 -32.47 10.90
CA PRO A 659 -14.09 -33.89 10.56
C PRO A 659 -12.99 -34.72 11.23
N GLY A 660 -13.40 -35.72 12.01
CA GLY A 660 -12.55 -36.75 12.62
C GLY A 660 -12.93 -36.98 14.08
N ASN A 661 -12.11 -37.68 14.87
CA ASN A 661 -12.46 -38.01 16.26
C ASN A 661 -11.72 -37.08 17.22
N ASP A 662 -12.39 -36.01 17.61
CA ASP A 662 -11.76 -34.90 18.28
C ASP A 662 -11.92 -34.94 19.80
N THR A 663 -11.01 -34.28 20.50
CA THR A 663 -11.10 -34.05 21.95
C THR A 663 -11.04 -32.56 22.24
N LEU A 664 -12.15 -32.01 22.75
CA LEU A 664 -12.31 -30.60 23.05
C LEU A 664 -12.44 -30.38 24.56
N GLU A 665 -11.58 -29.53 25.12
CA GLU A 665 -11.59 -29.10 26.52
C GLU A 665 -11.77 -27.56 26.58
N GLY A 666 -12.93 -27.07 27.03
CA GLY A 666 -13.24 -25.63 27.13
C GLY A 666 -12.31 -24.91 28.11
N GLY A 667 -12.34 -25.33 29.38
CA GLY A 667 -11.41 -24.84 30.40
C GLY A 667 -12.11 -24.02 31.46
N MET A 668 -11.69 -22.77 31.70
CA MET A 668 -12.37 -21.86 32.62
C MET A 668 -13.05 -20.77 31.81
N GLY A 669 -14.36 -20.71 31.80
CA GLY A 669 -14.96 -19.84 30.80
C GLY A 669 -16.47 -19.91 30.73
N ARG A 670 -16.98 -19.32 29.67
CA ARG A 670 -18.26 -19.70 29.12
C ARG A 670 -17.92 -20.08 27.69
N ASP A 671 -17.78 -21.38 27.49
CA ASP A 671 -17.16 -21.87 26.27
C ASP A 671 -18.24 -22.35 25.32
N THR A 672 -17.95 -22.34 24.03
CA THR A 672 -18.77 -23.00 23.03
C THR A 672 -17.96 -24.08 22.33
N LEU A 673 -18.44 -25.32 22.40
CA LEU A 673 -17.76 -26.48 21.85
C LEU A 673 -18.64 -27.13 20.78
N GLU A 674 -18.06 -27.38 19.61
CA GLU A 674 -18.66 -28.09 18.49
C GLU A 674 -17.70 -29.19 18.06
N GLY A 675 -18.09 -30.46 18.24
CA GLY A 675 -17.24 -31.60 17.86
C GLY A 675 -17.04 -31.67 16.35
N GLY A 676 -18.13 -31.52 15.59
CA GLY A 676 -18.11 -31.67 14.14
C GLY A 676 -18.58 -33.06 13.78
N ALA A 677 -17.90 -33.74 12.86
CA ALA A 677 -18.30 -35.06 12.38
C ALA A 677 -17.28 -36.13 12.78
N GLY A 678 -17.69 -37.08 13.62
CA GLY A 678 -16.88 -38.23 14.00
C GLY A 678 -17.28 -38.75 15.36
N ASP A 679 -16.36 -39.35 16.12
CA ASP A 679 -16.67 -39.84 17.46
C ASP A 679 -15.96 -38.96 18.51
N ASP A 680 -16.61 -37.86 18.90
CA ASP A 680 -15.94 -36.79 19.64
C ASP A 680 -16.06 -36.90 21.17
N LEU A 681 -15.11 -36.27 21.87
CA LEU A 681 -15.08 -36.13 23.32
C LEU A 681 -15.05 -34.66 23.74
N LEU A 682 -16.12 -34.19 24.38
CA LEU A 682 -16.28 -32.80 24.78
C LEU A 682 -16.31 -32.67 26.33
N ASP A 683 -15.50 -31.76 26.86
CA ASP A 683 -15.46 -31.34 28.27
C ASP A 683 -15.48 -29.81 28.34
N GLY A 684 -16.58 -29.20 28.77
CA GLY A 684 -16.68 -27.75 28.90
C GLY A 684 -15.79 -27.17 30.01
N GLY A 685 -15.37 -27.98 30.98
CA GLY A 685 -14.61 -27.51 32.14
C GLY A 685 -15.45 -26.79 33.20
N LEU A 686 -15.04 -25.58 33.57
CA LEU A 686 -15.58 -24.76 34.65
C LEU A 686 -16.31 -23.53 34.10
N GLY A 687 -17.60 -23.48 34.37
CA GLY A 687 -18.46 -22.36 33.99
C GLY A 687 -19.64 -22.88 33.19
N PRO A 688 -20.56 -22.00 32.74
CA PRO A 688 -21.69 -22.41 31.93
C PRO A 688 -21.30 -22.43 30.44
N ASP A 689 -21.42 -23.58 29.81
CA ASP A 689 -20.92 -23.82 28.44
C ASP A 689 -22.05 -24.10 27.45
N VAL A 690 -21.76 -24.03 26.15
CA VAL A 690 -22.69 -24.37 25.07
C VAL A 690 -22.07 -25.49 24.23
N PHE A 691 -22.71 -26.65 24.18
CA PHE A 691 -22.33 -27.76 23.32
C PHE A 691 -23.21 -27.76 22.08
N ARG A 692 -22.67 -27.45 20.90
CA ARG A 692 -23.40 -27.36 19.64
C ARG A 692 -23.33 -28.65 18.84
N PHE A 693 -24.44 -29.01 18.22
CA PHE A 693 -24.55 -30.17 17.35
C PHE A 693 -25.36 -29.85 16.09
N ASP A 694 -24.85 -30.31 14.96
CA ASP A 694 -25.49 -30.30 13.65
C ASP A 694 -25.81 -31.74 13.19
N ASP A 695 -26.62 -31.89 12.14
CA ASP A 695 -26.87 -33.20 11.54
C ASP A 695 -25.55 -33.89 11.14
N GLY A 696 -25.38 -35.16 11.55
CA GLY A 696 -24.18 -35.93 11.17
C GLY A 696 -23.05 -35.94 12.19
N PHE A 697 -23.29 -35.48 13.42
CA PHE A 697 -22.23 -35.32 14.44
C PHE A 697 -21.46 -36.61 14.79
N GLY A 698 -22.11 -37.78 14.70
CA GLY A 698 -21.47 -39.09 14.91
C GLY A 698 -21.71 -39.68 16.31
N GLN A 699 -20.69 -40.23 16.99
CA GLN A 699 -20.88 -40.94 18.28
C GLN A 699 -20.22 -40.22 19.46
N ASP A 700 -20.77 -39.06 19.81
CA ASP A 700 -20.10 -38.13 20.70
C ASP A 700 -20.39 -38.35 22.19
N ARG A 701 -19.53 -37.78 23.02
CA ARG A 701 -19.66 -37.82 24.48
C ARG A 701 -19.37 -36.47 25.10
N ILE A 702 -20.30 -35.99 25.93
CA ILE A 702 -20.04 -34.89 26.86
C ILE A 702 -19.69 -35.46 28.24
N MET A 703 -18.59 -35.01 28.82
CA MET A 703 -18.01 -35.57 30.05
C MET A 703 -18.49 -34.89 31.33
N ASN A 704 -18.82 -33.60 31.28
CA ASN A 704 -19.00 -32.76 32.48
C ASN A 704 -20.31 -31.94 32.51
N PHE A 705 -21.27 -32.20 31.62
CA PHE A 705 -22.53 -31.42 31.53
C PHE A 705 -23.21 -31.23 32.89
N SER A 706 -23.61 -30.00 33.25
CA SER A 706 -24.27 -29.70 34.52
C SER A 706 -25.64 -29.03 34.38
N THR A 707 -26.70 -29.76 34.73
CA THR A 707 -28.06 -29.21 34.90
C THR A 707 -28.21 -28.27 36.12
N SER A 708 -27.11 -28.02 36.85
CA SER A 708 -27.08 -27.16 38.03
C SER A 708 -26.50 -25.77 37.76
N LEU A 709 -25.86 -25.59 36.61
CA LEU A 709 -25.36 -24.30 36.14
C LEU A 709 -26.44 -23.63 35.30
N ALA A 710 -26.67 -22.34 35.56
CA ALA A 710 -27.54 -21.55 34.71
C ALA A 710 -26.78 -21.22 33.42
N ASP A 711 -27.48 -21.30 32.28
CA ASP A 711 -26.96 -20.99 30.94
C ASP A 711 -25.93 -21.99 30.38
N GLU A 712 -25.86 -23.20 30.95
CA GLU A 712 -25.20 -24.35 30.33
C GLU A 712 -26.20 -25.08 29.42
N TRP A 713 -25.86 -25.24 28.14
CA TRP A 713 -26.82 -25.64 27.11
C TRP A 713 -26.29 -26.70 26.15
N ILE A 714 -27.19 -27.55 25.68
CA ILE A 714 -27.03 -28.37 24.49
C ILE A 714 -27.81 -27.70 23.37
N ASP A 715 -27.10 -27.16 22.39
CA ASP A 715 -27.70 -26.49 21.23
C ASP A 715 -27.92 -27.50 20.10
N LEU A 716 -29.20 -27.76 19.81
CA LEU A 716 -29.65 -28.70 18.77
C LEU A 716 -30.28 -27.97 17.58
N SER A 717 -30.11 -26.65 17.48
CA SER A 717 -30.74 -25.83 16.43
C SER A 717 -30.32 -26.22 15.01
N GLY A 718 -29.17 -26.89 14.86
CA GLY A 718 -28.70 -27.46 13.60
C GLY A 718 -29.09 -28.92 13.34
N VAL A 719 -29.73 -29.60 14.30
CA VAL A 719 -30.22 -30.98 14.13
C VAL A 719 -31.63 -30.95 13.53
N GLY A 720 -31.74 -31.18 12.22
CA GLY A 720 -32.97 -30.93 11.46
C GLY A 720 -34.18 -31.76 11.90
N ALA A 721 -33.96 -32.92 12.55
CA ALA A 721 -35.02 -33.78 13.06
C ALA A 721 -35.63 -33.30 14.40
N ILE A 722 -34.95 -32.41 15.14
CA ILE A 722 -35.31 -32.01 16.50
C ILE A 722 -35.64 -30.52 16.52
N THR A 723 -36.93 -30.17 16.41
CA THR A 723 -37.32 -28.74 16.29
C THR A 723 -37.77 -28.10 17.60
N ASN A 724 -37.98 -28.90 18.64
CA ASN A 724 -38.40 -28.46 19.97
C ASN A 724 -38.26 -29.60 21.00
N TYR A 725 -38.48 -29.28 22.27
CA TYR A 725 -38.34 -30.23 23.38
C TYR A 725 -39.35 -31.39 23.35
N ASP A 726 -40.56 -31.18 22.82
CA ASP A 726 -41.56 -32.26 22.74
C ASP A 726 -41.11 -33.33 21.71
N ASP A 727 -40.50 -32.90 20.58
CA ASP A 727 -39.91 -33.81 19.59
C ASP A 727 -38.76 -34.61 20.20
N LEU A 728 -37.87 -33.90 20.93
CA LEU A 728 -36.70 -34.47 21.58
C LEU A 728 -37.07 -35.63 22.52
N VAL A 729 -38.03 -35.41 23.44
CA VAL A 729 -38.43 -36.40 24.44
C VAL A 729 -39.28 -37.53 23.84
N ALA A 730 -40.00 -37.29 22.75
CA ALA A 730 -40.87 -38.29 22.15
C ALA A 730 -40.07 -39.44 21.52
N ASP A 731 -39.09 -39.11 20.68
CA ASP A 731 -38.45 -40.08 19.79
C ASP A 731 -36.90 -40.01 19.77
N HIS A 732 -36.30 -38.99 20.38
CA HIS A 732 -34.86 -38.69 20.23
C HIS A 732 -34.04 -38.79 21.51
N MET A 733 -34.60 -39.27 22.63
CA MET A 733 -33.85 -39.49 23.88
C MET A 733 -34.09 -40.86 24.51
N THR A 734 -33.06 -41.43 25.11
CA THR A 734 -33.18 -42.64 25.94
C THR A 734 -32.20 -42.66 27.11
N GLN A 735 -32.42 -43.56 28.07
CA GLN A 735 -31.48 -43.81 29.16
C GLN A 735 -30.59 -45.01 28.81
N ARG A 736 -29.26 -44.84 28.86
CA ARG A 736 -28.29 -45.93 28.72
C ARG A 736 -27.34 -45.96 29.91
N GLY A 737 -27.50 -46.96 30.78
CA GLY A 737 -26.73 -47.02 32.02
C GLY A 737 -27.02 -45.81 32.91
N SER A 738 -25.99 -45.07 33.32
CA SER A 738 -26.11 -43.84 34.12
C SER A 738 -26.19 -42.56 33.28
N GLY A 739 -26.08 -42.64 31.94
CA GLY A 739 -26.12 -41.47 31.05
C GLY A 739 -27.39 -41.40 30.20
N ALA A 740 -27.83 -40.18 29.91
CA ALA A 740 -28.82 -39.87 28.89
C ALA A 740 -28.15 -39.96 27.51
N VAL A 741 -28.90 -40.40 26.50
CA VAL A 741 -28.45 -40.51 25.12
C VAL A 741 -29.44 -39.80 24.22
N ILE A 742 -28.94 -38.94 23.34
CA ILE A 742 -29.70 -38.18 22.35
C ILE A 742 -29.38 -38.74 20.95
N PHE A 743 -30.37 -38.79 20.06
CA PHE A 743 -30.23 -39.31 18.70
C PHE A 743 -30.68 -38.27 17.67
N ASP A 744 -29.93 -38.10 16.59
CA ASP A 744 -30.32 -37.20 15.48
C ASP A 744 -31.33 -37.85 14.50
N GLY A 745 -31.56 -39.15 14.59
CA GLY A 745 -32.42 -39.90 13.68
C GLY A 745 -31.76 -40.36 12.37
N LEU A 746 -30.47 -40.05 12.16
CA LEU A 746 -29.65 -40.52 11.03
C LEU A 746 -28.70 -41.66 11.44
N GLY A 747 -28.61 -41.95 12.74
CA GLY A 747 -27.81 -43.04 13.29
C GLY A 747 -26.71 -42.59 14.24
N ASN A 748 -26.66 -41.30 14.54
CA ASN A 748 -25.68 -40.67 15.43
C ASN A 748 -26.22 -40.61 16.87
N GLU A 749 -25.32 -40.71 17.84
CA GLU A 749 -25.66 -40.80 19.26
C GLU A 749 -24.78 -39.86 20.10
N LEU A 750 -25.39 -38.93 20.83
CA LEU A 750 -24.71 -38.09 21.82
C LEU A 750 -24.95 -38.67 23.21
N VAL A 751 -23.88 -38.98 23.96
CA VAL A 751 -23.95 -39.50 25.34
C VAL A 751 -23.58 -38.43 26.36
N LEU A 752 -24.50 -38.14 27.28
CA LEU A 752 -24.24 -37.27 28.44
C LEU A 752 -23.74 -38.10 29.62
N THR A 753 -22.44 -38.03 29.90
CA THR A 753 -21.80 -38.91 30.88
C THR A 753 -22.23 -38.56 32.31
N GLY A 754 -22.92 -39.51 32.96
CA GLY A 754 -23.30 -39.38 34.36
C GLY A 754 -24.58 -38.56 34.62
N ILE A 755 -25.26 -38.12 33.58
CA ILE A 755 -26.52 -37.37 33.65
C ILE A 755 -27.70 -38.31 33.41
N ALA A 756 -28.63 -38.39 34.35
CA ALA A 756 -29.84 -39.18 34.14
C ALA A 756 -30.85 -38.41 33.28
N LEU A 757 -31.59 -39.13 32.44
CA LEU A 757 -32.65 -38.55 31.61
C LEU A 757 -33.71 -37.80 32.44
N SER A 758 -33.92 -38.18 33.70
CA SER A 758 -34.85 -37.51 34.60
C SER A 758 -34.40 -36.14 35.09
N ASP A 759 -33.11 -35.82 34.90
CA ASP A 759 -32.49 -34.60 35.39
C ASP A 759 -32.52 -33.49 34.33
N LEU A 760 -32.89 -33.82 33.09
CA LEU A 760 -32.95 -32.91 31.95
C LEU A 760 -34.34 -32.28 31.78
N ALA A 761 -34.37 -31.00 31.46
CA ALA A 761 -35.56 -30.18 31.24
C ALA A 761 -35.40 -29.31 29.98
N ALA A 762 -36.46 -28.62 29.56
CA ALA A 762 -36.48 -27.86 28.31
C ALA A 762 -35.50 -26.67 28.29
N ASP A 763 -35.09 -26.17 29.46
CA ASP A 763 -34.13 -25.09 29.65
C ASP A 763 -32.67 -25.51 29.51
N ASP A 764 -32.39 -26.81 29.45
CA ASP A 764 -31.06 -27.36 29.16
C ASP A 764 -30.75 -27.36 27.64
N PHE A 765 -31.72 -27.01 26.79
CA PHE A 765 -31.63 -27.14 25.33
C PHE A 765 -31.94 -25.85 24.58
N LEU A 766 -31.26 -25.64 23.45
CA LEU A 766 -31.62 -24.67 22.41
C LEU A 766 -32.11 -25.40 21.15
N PHE A 767 -33.07 -24.81 20.44
CA PHE A 767 -33.71 -25.35 19.22
C PHE A 767 -33.89 -24.26 18.16
#